data_AF-A0A5J4S5Q6-F1
#
_entry.id   AF-A0A5J4S5Q6-F1
#
_cell.length_a   1.000
_cell.length_b   1.000
_cell.length_c   1.000
_cell.angle_alpha   90.00
_cell.angle_beta   90.00
_cell.angle_gamma   90.00
#
_symmetry.space_group_name_H-M   'P 1'
#
loop_
_entity.id
_entity.type
_entity.pdbx_description
1 polymer ?
#
loop_
_entity_poly.entity_id
_entity_poly.type
_entity_poly.pdbx_seq_one_letter_code
_entity_poly.pdbx_strand_id
1 'polypeptide(L)'
;MIISFAIEYRTGWNEEIRISGNIPELGNGNPDKAVQLQTCDGFRWTAQIQLSTPKTIEYDYCIYRDKEVARKEWLGVPRRFRFTAADKNKTYRFIDFWKNIPEESCLYSSAFTESWIAHRKRTGLPKRHLSGLVLKAYAPRITEEYCLAVCGNGNALGNWNPKEAVPMSDANFPEWQTELDAAQITFPLEYKFILYNKKEQKAEAWENGNNRSFPELQTKQGETLVLSDQYPSFNFPVWKGTGVSIPVFSLKSKNSFGIGDFGDLKKMIDWAALTNQKVVQILPVNDTTMTHTWMDSYPYNAISIYALHPLYLSLNKLGKLKEKQQQDFFNQKQKELNTLPFIDYEATEHLKWKYIRLIYSQEGDKTLATTGFKRFFETNKEWLLPYAAYSFLRDTYHTANFRDWHAYSIYAAEEIEKLCSPEQEHYQQIAIYYYIQYNLHLQILEATTYARRQRVVLKGDIPIGISRDSVEAWAEPYYFNMDGQAGAPPDDFSVTGQNWGFPTYNWEVMEKDGYKWWMKRFRKMSEYFDAYRIDHILGFFRIWEMPVNAVQGLLGKFAPALPLSSEEIESYGLPFRKDFYLTPYLCEDFLKEVFGACTEYVKQTFIELRNTGGETYKMRAEFDTQKKVEAFFAGKTDTRSVQIREGLYTLIANVLFIADQKQPYKYHPRITAQYAYIYRTLNREEKQAFNRLYDDYYYHRHNEFWYEQAMKKLPQLTQSTRMLVCGEDLGMIPESVSGVMNNLHILSLEIQRMSKDSHNEFNSVNKYPYRSVCAISTHDMSTLRGWWEEDKEQTQRYYNTLLKRNGTAPLSATPEICKEIVISHLHSHSLLCILSLQDWLSIDENLRNPSVNEERINIPANPRHYWRYRMHLTLEQLINADNLNEKIRTLIKQAGR
;
A
#
# COMPACT_ATOMS: atom_id res chain seq x y z
N MET A 1 33.35 7.02 -26.82
CA MET A 1 32.44 8.16 -26.65
C MET A 1 32.74 8.86 -25.32
N ILE A 2 32.76 10.18 -25.30
CA ILE A 2 32.94 10.97 -24.07
C ILE A 2 31.60 11.53 -23.64
N ILE A 3 31.28 11.46 -22.35
CA ILE A 3 30.08 12.07 -21.78
C ILE A 3 30.54 13.02 -20.66
N SER A 4 30.12 14.27 -20.76
CA SER A 4 30.31 15.29 -19.74
C SER A 4 28.96 15.62 -19.11
N PHE A 5 28.91 15.67 -17.80
CA PHE A 5 27.76 16.09 -17.01
C PHE A 5 28.07 17.44 -16.39
N ALA A 6 27.10 18.35 -16.40
CA ALA A 6 27.16 19.63 -15.73
C ALA A 6 25.84 19.91 -15.03
N ILE A 7 25.90 20.34 -13.77
CA ILE A 7 24.73 20.72 -12.97
C ILE A 7 25.05 21.99 -12.17
N GLU A 8 24.07 22.88 -12.07
CA GLU A 8 24.14 24.06 -11.21
C GLU A 8 23.45 23.76 -9.87
N TYR A 9 24.23 23.79 -8.77
CA TYR A 9 23.74 23.52 -7.43
C TYR A 9 24.66 24.16 -6.37
N ARG A 10 24.07 24.84 -5.38
CA ARG A 10 24.80 25.42 -4.25
C ARG A 10 24.85 24.42 -3.11
N THR A 11 26.04 23.98 -2.77
CA THR A 11 26.31 23.05 -1.66
C THR A 11 26.51 23.81 -0.34
N GLY A 12 26.21 23.14 0.77
CA GLY A 12 26.63 23.55 2.11
C GLY A 12 28.10 23.22 2.38
N TRP A 13 28.60 23.63 3.55
CA TRP A 13 29.94 23.22 4.00
C TRP A 13 30.06 21.70 4.07
N ASN A 14 31.19 21.15 3.61
CA ASN A 14 31.49 19.71 3.53
C ASN A 14 30.53 18.87 2.67
N GLU A 15 29.75 19.51 1.81
CA GLU A 15 28.90 18.79 0.86
C GLU A 15 29.58 18.64 -0.51
N GLU A 16 29.37 17.50 -1.13
CA GLU A 16 29.80 17.22 -2.49
C GLU A 16 28.68 16.56 -3.31
N ILE A 17 28.74 16.73 -4.62
CA ILE A 17 27.77 16.14 -5.55
C ILE A 17 28.41 14.90 -6.17
N ARG A 18 27.66 13.79 -6.16
CA ARG A 18 28.04 12.57 -6.89
C ARG A 18 26.93 12.17 -7.85
N ILE A 19 27.32 11.55 -8.96
CA ILE A 19 26.42 10.95 -9.95
C ILE A 19 26.51 9.42 -9.85
N SER A 20 25.35 8.77 -9.73
CA SER A 20 25.19 7.32 -9.72
C SER A 20 24.36 6.89 -10.93
N GLY A 21 24.55 5.66 -11.42
CA GLY A 21 23.80 5.19 -12.58
C GLY A 21 23.91 3.69 -12.85
N ASN A 22 23.18 3.22 -13.86
CA ASN A 22 23.01 1.80 -14.18
C ASN A 22 24.19 1.15 -14.94
N ILE A 23 25.33 1.84 -15.07
CA ILE A 23 26.51 1.36 -15.80
C ILE A 23 27.74 1.32 -14.89
N PRO A 24 28.76 0.48 -15.21
CA PRO A 24 29.98 0.38 -14.40
C PRO A 24 30.69 1.71 -14.22
N GLU A 25 30.73 2.53 -15.27
CA GLU A 25 31.36 3.85 -15.28
C GLU A 25 30.63 4.87 -14.38
N LEU A 26 29.41 4.56 -13.92
CA LEU A 26 28.61 5.33 -12.95
C LEU A 26 28.32 4.52 -11.67
N GLY A 27 29.07 3.44 -11.42
CA GLY A 27 29.00 2.66 -10.18
C GLY A 27 27.95 1.55 -10.13
N ASN A 28 27.17 1.28 -11.19
CA ASN A 28 26.09 0.27 -11.22
C ASN A 28 25.07 0.42 -10.07
N GLY A 29 24.73 1.66 -9.73
CA GLY A 29 23.80 1.98 -8.64
C GLY A 29 24.38 1.78 -7.24
N ASN A 30 25.68 1.47 -7.10
CA ASN A 30 26.35 1.43 -5.81
C ASN A 30 26.75 2.86 -5.38
N PRO A 31 26.19 3.39 -4.27
CA PRO A 31 26.51 4.72 -3.75
C PRO A 31 28.02 4.96 -3.52
N ASP A 32 28.75 3.93 -3.06
CA ASP A 32 30.18 4.02 -2.77
C ASP A 32 31.04 4.14 -4.05
N LYS A 33 30.47 3.76 -5.20
CA LYS A 33 31.10 3.84 -6.52
C LYS A 33 30.53 4.98 -7.37
N ALA A 34 29.70 5.85 -6.79
CA ALA A 34 29.20 7.03 -7.47
C ALA A 34 30.35 7.98 -7.85
N VAL A 35 30.28 8.57 -9.04
CA VAL A 35 31.34 9.44 -9.55
C VAL A 35 31.21 10.82 -8.92
N GLN A 36 32.26 11.29 -8.25
CA GLN A 36 32.30 12.62 -7.64
C GLN A 36 32.43 13.70 -8.73
N LEU A 37 31.61 14.76 -8.64
CA LEU A 37 31.71 15.92 -9.50
C LEU A 37 32.73 16.93 -8.93
N GLN A 38 33.34 17.70 -9.82
CA GLN A 38 34.29 18.76 -9.51
C GLN A 38 33.65 20.13 -9.72
N THR A 39 34.01 21.10 -8.87
CA THR A 39 33.60 22.50 -9.00
C THR A 39 34.79 23.43 -8.78
N CYS A 40 34.76 24.60 -9.41
CA CYS A 40 35.74 25.68 -9.20
C CYS A 40 35.14 26.90 -8.49
N ASP A 41 33.81 26.99 -8.40
CA ASP A 41 33.07 28.15 -7.89
C ASP A 41 32.04 27.78 -6.80
N GLY A 42 31.92 26.49 -6.45
CA GLY A 42 30.94 25.99 -5.49
C GLY A 42 29.50 25.96 -6.02
N PHE A 43 29.30 26.27 -7.30
CA PHE A 43 28.00 26.42 -7.93
C PHE A 43 27.83 25.53 -9.16
N ARG A 44 28.81 25.52 -10.06
CA ARG A 44 28.84 24.67 -11.25
C ARG A 44 29.66 23.43 -10.98
N TRP A 45 29.02 22.29 -11.10
CA TRP A 45 29.60 20.98 -10.84
C TRP A 45 29.67 20.20 -12.13
N THR A 46 30.80 19.55 -12.40
CA THR A 46 31.03 18.81 -13.63
C THR A 46 31.70 17.46 -13.38
N ALA A 47 31.37 16.48 -14.20
CA ALA A 47 32.09 15.21 -14.26
C ALA A 47 32.18 14.74 -15.70
N GLN A 48 33.25 14.00 -16.03
CA GLN A 48 33.43 13.40 -17.34
C GLN A 48 33.67 11.91 -17.20
N ILE A 49 32.96 11.12 -17.99
CA ILE A 49 33.16 9.68 -18.10
C ILE A 49 33.44 9.29 -19.55
N GLN A 50 34.14 8.17 -19.72
CA GLN A 50 34.39 7.59 -21.03
C GLN A 50 33.58 6.31 -21.18
N LEU A 51 32.67 6.31 -22.15
CA LEU A 51 31.85 5.14 -22.45
C LEU A 51 32.51 4.29 -23.54
N SER A 52 32.72 3.02 -23.21
CA SER A 52 33.32 2.00 -24.08
C SER A 52 32.43 1.66 -25.29
N THR A 53 31.12 1.47 -25.06
CA THR A 53 30.13 1.16 -26.09
C THR A 53 28.83 1.95 -25.90
N PRO A 54 28.21 2.49 -26.97
CA PRO A 54 26.90 3.13 -26.88
C PRO A 54 25.86 2.17 -26.28
N LYS A 55 25.26 2.56 -25.14
CA LYS A 55 24.23 1.80 -24.42
C LYS A 55 23.30 2.75 -23.70
N THR A 56 22.07 2.36 -23.38
CA THR A 56 21.18 3.24 -22.59
C THR A 56 21.78 3.52 -21.21
N ILE A 57 21.86 4.80 -20.85
CA ILE A 57 22.27 5.22 -19.50
C ILE A 57 21.05 5.71 -18.72
N GLU A 58 21.02 5.37 -17.44
CA GLU A 58 20.15 5.91 -16.41
C GLU A 58 21.01 6.41 -15.26
N TYR A 59 20.72 7.61 -14.76
CA TYR A 59 21.51 8.23 -13.72
C TYR A 59 20.71 9.22 -12.86
N ASP A 60 21.27 9.55 -11.70
CA ASP A 60 20.73 10.49 -10.72
C ASP A 60 21.87 11.19 -9.95
N TYR A 61 21.58 12.37 -9.42
CA TYR A 61 22.50 13.11 -8.55
C TYR A 61 22.17 12.91 -7.06
N CYS A 62 23.22 12.83 -6.25
CA CYS A 62 23.16 12.69 -4.80
C CYS A 62 24.10 13.71 -4.15
N ILE A 63 23.66 14.30 -3.05
CA ILE A 63 24.49 15.11 -2.16
C ILE A 63 25.02 14.22 -1.04
N TYR A 64 26.33 14.27 -0.85
CA TYR A 64 27.01 13.59 0.25
C TYR A 64 27.49 14.62 1.27
N ARG A 65 27.36 14.30 2.55
CA ARG A 65 27.95 15.03 3.67
C ARG A 65 28.66 14.01 4.56
N ASP A 66 29.94 14.23 4.85
CA ASP A 66 30.74 13.33 5.70
C ASP A 66 30.70 11.84 5.27
N LYS A 67 30.66 11.59 3.96
CA LYS A 67 30.52 10.27 3.30
C LYS A 67 29.14 9.61 3.40
N GLU A 68 28.17 10.23 4.06
CA GLU A 68 26.78 9.77 4.06
C GLU A 68 25.94 10.53 3.02
N VAL A 69 24.91 9.87 2.49
CA VAL A 69 23.99 10.52 1.57
C VAL A 69 23.07 11.47 2.34
N ALA A 70 23.31 12.77 2.20
CA ALA A 70 22.48 13.81 2.80
C ALA A 70 21.17 14.03 2.02
N ARG A 71 21.23 13.91 0.69
CA ARG A 71 20.06 14.15 -0.18
C ARG A 71 20.17 13.40 -1.50
N LYS A 72 19.03 12.96 -2.04
CA LYS A 72 18.93 12.41 -3.41
C LYS A 72 17.95 13.21 -4.23
N GLU A 73 18.17 13.24 -5.55
CA GLU A 73 17.15 13.71 -6.48
C GLU A 73 15.88 12.83 -6.42
N TRP A 74 14.78 13.36 -6.93
CA TRP A 74 13.57 12.58 -7.12
C TRP A 74 13.77 11.46 -8.16
N LEU A 75 13.57 10.21 -7.72
CA LEU A 75 13.83 9.00 -8.50
C LEU A 75 12.59 8.45 -9.24
N GLY A 76 11.41 9.08 -9.07
CA GLY A 76 10.16 8.60 -9.66
C GLY A 76 10.16 8.51 -11.19
N VAL A 77 10.99 9.33 -11.86
CA VAL A 77 11.32 9.19 -13.28
C VAL A 77 12.84 9.34 -13.45
N PRO A 78 13.59 8.25 -13.71
CA PRO A 78 15.04 8.32 -13.83
C PRO A 78 15.44 9.14 -15.07
N ARG A 79 16.58 9.83 -14.99
CA ARG A 79 17.16 10.49 -16.16
C ARG A 79 17.62 9.41 -17.11
N ARG A 80 17.05 9.34 -18.31
CA ARG A 80 17.41 8.32 -19.30
C ARG A 80 17.94 8.97 -20.57
N PHE A 81 19.00 8.39 -21.13
CA PHE A 81 19.44 8.72 -22.48
C PHE A 81 19.81 7.46 -23.26
N ARG A 82 19.29 7.34 -24.48
CA ARG A 82 19.54 6.21 -25.38
C ARG A 82 20.51 6.62 -26.48
N PHE A 83 21.73 6.09 -26.41
CA PHE A 83 22.72 6.23 -27.48
C PHE A 83 22.52 5.16 -28.55
N THR A 84 22.93 5.48 -29.77
CA THR A 84 22.89 4.58 -30.93
C THR A 84 24.30 4.23 -31.39
N ALA A 85 24.45 3.21 -32.25
CA ALA A 85 25.75 2.83 -32.79
C ALA A 85 26.45 3.99 -33.54
N ALA A 86 25.67 4.92 -34.12
CA ALA A 86 26.19 6.10 -34.81
C ALA A 86 26.86 7.12 -33.87
N ASP A 87 26.65 7.00 -32.55
CA ASP A 87 27.15 7.96 -31.56
C ASP A 87 28.53 7.58 -30.99
N LYS A 88 29.13 6.46 -31.43
CA LYS A 88 30.39 5.90 -30.90
C LYS A 88 31.53 6.92 -30.80
N ASN A 89 31.63 7.82 -31.78
CA ASN A 89 32.69 8.81 -31.92
C ASN A 89 32.27 10.24 -31.51
N LYS A 90 31.06 10.41 -30.96
CA LYS A 90 30.59 11.72 -30.51
C LYS A 90 31.03 12.04 -29.08
N THR A 91 30.92 13.31 -28.75
CA THR A 91 30.97 13.80 -27.36
C THR A 91 29.60 14.33 -26.97
N TYR A 92 29.13 13.98 -25.78
CA TYR A 92 27.88 14.51 -25.23
C TYR A 92 28.16 15.38 -24.03
N ARG A 93 27.46 16.51 -23.93
CA ARG A 93 27.47 17.38 -22.78
C ARG A 93 26.04 17.53 -22.25
N PHE A 94 25.78 17.06 -21.04
CA PHE A 94 24.50 17.18 -20.36
C PHE A 94 24.52 18.43 -19.48
N ILE A 95 23.54 19.30 -19.66
CA ILE A 95 23.24 20.40 -18.74
C ILE A 95 21.97 20.03 -18.00
N ASP A 96 22.13 19.68 -16.74
CA ASP A 96 21.08 19.17 -15.89
C ASP A 96 20.72 20.18 -14.79
N PHE A 97 19.51 20.04 -14.25
CA PHE A 97 19.04 20.79 -13.09
C PHE A 97 18.61 19.83 -12.00
N TRP A 98 18.82 20.21 -10.73
CA TRP A 98 18.43 19.37 -9.61
C TRP A 98 16.93 19.02 -9.63
N LYS A 99 16.59 17.73 -9.63
CA LYS A 99 15.20 17.26 -9.62
C LYS A 99 14.63 17.16 -8.21
N ASN A 100 13.78 18.13 -7.87
CA ASN A 100 12.86 18.01 -6.74
C ASN A 100 11.66 17.11 -7.10
N ILE A 101 10.91 16.66 -6.10
CA ILE A 101 9.62 16.00 -6.32
C ILE A 101 8.68 17.05 -6.95
N PRO A 102 8.17 16.85 -8.18
CA PRO A 102 7.27 17.82 -8.80
C PRO A 102 5.97 17.94 -8.01
N GLU A 103 5.40 19.14 -7.96
CA GLU A 103 4.08 19.37 -7.34
C GLU A 103 3.05 18.38 -7.91
N GLU A 104 3.04 18.14 -9.21
CA GLU A 104 2.15 17.17 -9.86
C GLU A 104 2.74 15.75 -9.96
N SER A 105 3.56 15.30 -8.99
CA SER A 105 4.27 14.00 -9.05
C SER A 105 3.34 12.79 -9.29
N CYS A 106 2.10 12.84 -8.82
CA CYS A 106 1.09 11.79 -9.05
C CYS A 106 0.86 11.53 -10.55
N LEU A 107 0.97 12.56 -11.41
CA LEU A 107 0.76 12.46 -12.86
C LEU A 107 1.87 11.69 -13.58
N TYR A 108 2.99 11.46 -12.91
CA TYR A 108 4.10 10.66 -13.43
C TYR A 108 3.98 9.17 -13.09
N SER A 109 2.97 8.79 -12.30
CA SER A 109 2.72 7.40 -11.95
C SER A 109 2.26 6.57 -13.15
N SER A 110 2.38 5.25 -13.06
CA SER A 110 1.91 4.33 -14.10
C SER A 110 0.38 4.39 -14.28
N ALA A 111 -0.38 4.75 -13.24
CA ALA A 111 -1.80 5.02 -13.34
C ALA A 111 -2.11 6.07 -14.42
N PHE A 112 -1.31 7.13 -14.49
CA PHE A 112 -1.45 8.15 -15.54
C PHE A 112 -0.75 7.74 -16.82
N THR A 113 0.55 7.39 -16.77
CA THR A 113 1.35 7.29 -18.00
C THR A 113 1.20 5.95 -18.73
N GLU A 114 0.72 4.92 -18.06
CA GLU A 114 0.51 3.58 -18.64
C GLU A 114 -0.97 3.18 -18.72
N SER A 115 -1.89 3.97 -18.13
CA SER A 115 -3.35 3.76 -18.26
C SER A 115 -4.13 5.02 -18.73
N TRP A 116 -4.41 5.99 -17.85
CA TRP A 116 -5.38 7.07 -18.16
C TRP A 116 -4.96 8.00 -19.29
N ILE A 117 -3.67 8.31 -19.37
CA ILE A 117 -3.04 9.19 -20.37
C ILE A 117 -1.96 8.38 -21.13
N ALA A 118 -2.20 7.07 -21.34
CA ALA A 118 -1.23 6.21 -21.99
C ALA A 118 -1.07 6.54 -23.48
N HIS A 119 0.18 6.72 -23.92
CA HIS A 119 0.52 6.81 -25.33
C HIS A 119 0.72 5.41 -25.91
N ARG A 120 -0.33 4.85 -26.52
CA ARG A 120 -0.32 3.45 -27.03
C ARG A 120 0.62 3.24 -28.21
N LYS A 121 0.85 4.30 -28.99
CA LYS A 121 1.76 4.32 -30.12
C LYS A 121 2.77 5.45 -29.91
N ARG A 122 3.85 5.13 -29.20
CA ARG A 122 4.97 6.06 -29.01
C ARG A 122 5.76 6.21 -30.30
N THR A 123 6.22 7.41 -30.56
CA THR A 123 7.13 7.76 -31.65
C THR A 123 8.53 7.16 -31.41
N GLY A 124 9.33 7.07 -32.48
CA GLY A 124 10.74 6.70 -32.39
C GLY A 124 11.60 7.81 -31.80
N LEU A 125 12.88 7.52 -31.53
CA LEU A 125 13.85 8.55 -31.12
C LEU A 125 13.98 9.63 -32.20
N PRO A 126 14.25 10.90 -31.84
CA PRO A 126 14.55 11.96 -32.80
C PRO A 126 15.71 11.60 -33.73
N LYS A 127 15.71 12.20 -34.93
CA LYS A 127 16.81 12.07 -35.89
C LYS A 127 18.10 12.63 -35.26
N ARG A 128 19.20 11.90 -35.37
CA ARG A 128 20.52 12.31 -34.85
C ARG A 128 21.28 13.15 -35.87
N HIS A 129 21.95 14.20 -35.40
CA HIS A 129 22.81 15.09 -36.19
C HIS A 129 24.28 14.89 -35.85
N LEU A 130 25.21 15.38 -36.67
CA LEU A 130 26.65 15.26 -36.39
C LEU A 130 27.04 16.08 -35.15
N SER A 131 26.59 17.34 -35.12
CA SER A 131 26.56 18.21 -33.95
C SER A 131 25.11 18.63 -33.71
N GLY A 132 24.64 18.61 -32.47
CA GLY A 132 23.22 18.77 -32.20
C GLY A 132 22.89 19.38 -30.84
N LEU A 133 21.68 19.91 -30.73
CA LEU A 133 21.08 20.37 -29.49
C LEU A 133 19.84 19.51 -29.18
N VAL A 134 19.93 18.67 -28.16
CA VAL A 134 18.79 17.89 -27.67
C VAL A 134 18.04 18.69 -26.62
N LEU A 135 16.76 18.93 -26.87
CA LEU A 135 15.85 19.54 -25.91
C LEU A 135 15.00 18.43 -25.29
N LYS A 136 15.04 18.30 -23.96
CA LYS A 136 14.20 17.35 -23.21
C LYS A 136 13.24 18.10 -22.28
N ALA A 137 12.00 17.64 -22.22
CA ALA A 137 10.96 18.21 -21.37
C ALA A 137 10.04 17.14 -20.79
N TYR A 138 9.50 17.39 -19.60
CA TYR A 138 8.56 16.48 -18.93
C TYR A 138 7.14 17.05 -18.98
N ALA A 139 6.22 16.34 -19.65
CA ALA A 139 4.83 16.77 -19.79
C ALA A 139 3.88 15.55 -19.72
N PRO A 140 3.54 15.07 -18.51
CA PRO A 140 2.75 13.84 -18.33
C PRO A 140 1.26 13.99 -18.66
N ARG A 141 0.76 15.21 -18.84
CA ARG A 141 -0.67 15.52 -19.06
C ARG A 141 -1.10 15.52 -20.51
N ILE A 142 -0.14 15.50 -21.43
CA ILE A 142 -0.41 15.53 -22.87
C ILE A 142 -0.99 14.17 -23.25
N THR A 143 -2.18 14.16 -23.86
CA THR A 143 -2.86 12.94 -24.32
C THR A 143 -2.36 12.53 -25.70
N GLU A 144 -2.70 11.31 -26.13
CA GLU A 144 -2.24 10.74 -27.40
C GLU A 144 -2.71 11.50 -28.66
N GLU A 145 -3.66 12.44 -28.53
CA GLU A 145 -4.14 13.32 -29.61
C GLU A 145 -3.20 14.51 -29.86
N TYR A 146 -2.39 14.85 -28.86
CA TYR A 146 -1.48 15.99 -28.89
C TYR A 146 -0.02 15.53 -28.84
N CYS A 147 0.90 16.44 -29.18
CA CYS A 147 2.31 16.30 -28.83
C CYS A 147 2.84 17.61 -28.27
N LEU A 148 3.95 17.51 -27.54
CA LEU A 148 4.78 18.68 -27.27
C LEU A 148 5.54 19.03 -28.55
N ALA A 149 5.62 20.31 -28.90
CA ALA A 149 6.46 20.80 -29.99
C ALA A 149 7.23 22.05 -29.55
N VAL A 150 8.28 22.39 -30.28
CA VAL A 150 9.13 23.57 -30.03
C VAL A 150 8.96 24.56 -31.17
N CYS A 151 8.65 25.82 -30.84
CA CYS A 151 8.57 26.91 -31.79
C CYS A 151 9.34 28.11 -31.25
N GLY A 152 10.06 28.82 -32.12
CA GLY A 152 11.02 29.82 -31.69
C GLY A 152 11.57 30.65 -32.84
N ASN A 153 12.59 31.45 -32.55
CA ASN A 153 13.25 32.27 -33.55
C ASN A 153 14.15 31.40 -34.47
N GLY A 154 14.35 31.89 -35.70
CA GLY A 154 15.20 31.22 -36.67
C GLY A 154 14.52 30.07 -37.43
N ASN A 155 15.13 29.70 -38.56
CA ASN A 155 14.58 28.71 -39.49
C ASN A 155 14.48 27.31 -38.86
N ALA A 156 15.42 26.93 -37.98
CA ALA A 156 15.41 25.62 -37.31
C ALA A 156 14.21 25.42 -36.37
N LEU A 157 13.53 26.49 -35.96
CA LEU A 157 12.36 26.47 -35.07
C LEU A 157 11.09 27.10 -35.69
N GLY A 158 11.14 27.38 -36.99
CA GLY A 158 9.98 27.89 -37.74
C GLY A 158 9.69 29.38 -37.57
N ASN A 159 10.62 30.23 -37.11
CA ASN A 159 10.45 31.69 -36.99
C ASN A 159 9.13 32.14 -36.32
N TRP A 160 8.77 31.54 -35.19
CA TRP A 160 7.52 31.79 -34.46
C TRP A 160 6.23 31.46 -35.24
N ASN A 161 6.33 30.72 -36.34
CA ASN A 161 5.20 30.14 -37.04
C ASN A 161 4.90 28.74 -36.47
N PRO A 162 3.83 28.56 -35.68
CA PRO A 162 3.52 27.26 -35.08
C PRO A 162 3.22 26.13 -36.08
N LYS A 163 2.95 26.43 -37.35
CA LYS A 163 2.82 25.39 -38.41
C LYS A 163 4.16 24.75 -38.78
N GLU A 164 5.26 25.44 -38.49
CA GLU A 164 6.63 25.00 -38.71
C GLU A 164 7.32 24.58 -37.40
N ALA A 165 6.55 24.45 -36.31
CA ALA A 165 7.07 24.00 -35.04
C ALA A 165 7.63 22.57 -35.14
N VAL A 166 8.69 22.31 -34.40
CA VAL A 166 9.38 21.01 -34.40
C VAL A 166 8.68 20.09 -33.39
N PRO A 167 7.98 19.03 -33.83
CA PRO A 167 7.32 18.10 -32.92
C PRO A 167 8.35 17.30 -32.12
N MET A 168 8.07 17.08 -30.84
CA MET A 168 8.91 16.29 -29.95
C MET A 168 8.43 14.83 -29.91
N SER A 169 9.41 13.93 -29.74
CA SER A 169 9.21 12.50 -29.57
C SER A 169 8.85 12.16 -28.13
N ASP A 170 7.83 11.31 -27.97
CA ASP A 170 7.36 10.69 -26.73
C ASP A 170 7.96 9.28 -26.50
N ALA A 171 9.08 8.94 -27.14
CA ALA A 171 9.72 7.62 -27.02
C ALA A 171 10.03 7.19 -25.56
N ASN A 172 10.17 8.17 -24.66
CA ASN A 172 10.41 8.01 -23.23
C ASN A 172 9.28 8.61 -22.36
N PHE A 173 8.05 8.72 -22.89
CA PHE A 173 6.90 9.33 -22.19
C PHE A 173 6.85 8.94 -20.69
N PRO A 174 6.71 9.92 -19.76
CA PRO A 174 6.28 11.31 -19.95
C PRO A 174 7.38 12.32 -20.34
N GLU A 175 8.59 11.82 -20.64
CA GLU A 175 9.67 12.62 -21.20
C GLU A 175 9.49 12.78 -22.72
N TRP A 176 9.50 14.02 -23.17
CA TRP A 176 9.49 14.45 -24.56
C TRP A 176 10.89 14.90 -24.96
N GLN A 177 11.31 14.59 -26.19
CA GLN A 177 12.62 15.01 -26.70
C GLN A 177 12.61 15.36 -28.18
N THR A 178 13.42 16.34 -28.57
CA THR A 178 13.76 16.60 -29.98
C THR A 178 15.24 16.94 -30.08
N GLU A 179 15.81 16.76 -31.27
CA GLU A 179 17.20 17.15 -31.57
C GLU A 179 17.20 18.12 -32.74
N LEU A 180 17.85 19.26 -32.54
CA LEU A 180 18.05 20.30 -33.55
C LEU A 180 19.46 20.19 -34.11
N ASP A 181 19.62 20.43 -35.41
CA ASP A 181 20.93 20.53 -36.04
C ASP A 181 21.64 21.79 -35.57
N ALA A 182 22.76 21.64 -34.86
CA ALA A 182 23.50 22.78 -34.31
C ALA A 182 23.95 23.76 -35.40
N ALA A 183 24.19 23.29 -36.63
CA ALA A 183 24.60 24.13 -37.75
C ALA A 183 23.48 25.01 -38.32
N GLN A 184 22.21 24.73 -37.97
CA GLN A 184 21.04 25.48 -38.46
C GLN A 184 20.47 26.44 -37.41
N ILE A 185 21.04 26.47 -36.20
CA ILE A 185 20.56 27.30 -35.10
C ILE A 185 21.18 28.69 -35.19
N THR A 186 20.35 29.72 -35.10
CA THR A 186 20.78 31.12 -34.94
C THR A 186 20.74 31.52 -33.48
N PHE A 187 21.79 32.18 -32.99
CA PHE A 187 21.88 32.68 -31.62
C PHE A 187 21.64 34.19 -31.52
N PRO A 188 21.03 34.71 -30.43
CA PRO A 188 20.51 33.96 -29.28
C PRO A 188 19.31 33.10 -29.70
N LEU A 189 19.26 31.86 -29.21
CA LEU A 189 18.17 30.93 -29.48
C LEU A 189 17.05 31.22 -28.50
N GLU A 190 15.89 31.65 -29.00
CA GLU A 190 14.67 31.86 -28.24
C GLU A 190 13.59 30.90 -28.67
N TYR A 191 12.95 30.23 -27.72
CA TYR A 191 11.88 29.30 -28.01
C TYR A 191 10.84 29.19 -26.92
N LYS A 192 9.72 28.59 -27.29
CA LYS A 192 8.67 28.12 -26.39
C LYS A 192 8.25 26.70 -26.75
N PHE A 193 7.85 25.96 -25.73
CA PHE A 193 7.07 24.75 -25.92
C PHE A 193 5.62 25.10 -26.28
N ILE A 194 5.04 24.33 -27.18
CA ILE A 194 3.64 24.44 -27.58
C ILE A 194 2.94 23.08 -27.44
N LEU A 195 1.68 23.10 -27.06
CA LEU A 195 0.78 21.97 -27.15
C LEU A 195 0.26 21.91 -28.59
N TYR A 196 0.67 20.91 -29.34
CA TYR A 196 0.37 20.79 -30.76
C TYR A 196 -0.68 19.71 -31.02
N ASN A 197 -1.77 20.08 -31.70
CA ASN A 197 -2.82 19.14 -32.10
C ASN A 197 -2.37 18.39 -33.36
N LYS A 198 -2.17 17.07 -33.23
CA LYS A 198 -1.63 16.25 -34.34
C LYS A 198 -2.62 16.11 -35.50
N LYS A 199 -3.92 16.18 -35.23
CA LYS A 199 -4.98 16.02 -36.23
C LYS A 199 -5.21 17.32 -36.99
N GLU A 200 -5.30 18.43 -36.28
CA GLU A 200 -5.59 19.75 -36.87
C GLU A 200 -4.34 20.48 -37.36
N GLN A 201 -3.15 19.96 -37.03
CA GLN A 201 -1.85 20.54 -37.40
C GLN A 201 -1.74 22.01 -37.00
N LYS A 202 -2.13 22.31 -35.75
CA LYS A 202 -2.12 23.66 -35.18
C LYS A 202 -1.63 23.64 -33.73
N ALA A 203 -1.10 24.77 -33.29
CA ALA A 203 -0.88 25.02 -31.86
C ALA A 203 -2.22 25.23 -31.16
N GLU A 204 -2.47 24.46 -30.12
CA GLU A 204 -3.64 24.61 -29.24
C GLU A 204 -3.34 25.59 -28.10
N ALA A 205 -2.11 25.52 -27.55
CA ALA A 205 -1.66 26.41 -26.50
C ALA A 205 -0.14 26.61 -26.58
N TRP A 206 0.32 27.77 -26.13
CA TRP A 206 1.72 28.04 -25.86
C TRP A 206 1.99 27.85 -24.37
N GLU A 207 3.21 27.47 -24.00
CA GLU A 207 3.57 27.44 -22.59
C GLU A 207 3.50 28.85 -21.97
N ASN A 208 3.14 28.87 -20.69
CA ASN A 208 3.11 30.09 -19.88
C ASN A 208 4.52 30.61 -19.59
N GLY A 209 4.65 31.92 -19.37
CA GLY A 209 5.92 32.59 -19.02
C GLY A 209 6.62 33.25 -20.21
N ASN A 210 7.86 33.71 -19.98
CA ASN A 210 8.68 34.36 -21.00
C ASN A 210 9.27 33.34 -21.99
N ASN A 211 9.83 33.83 -23.10
CA ASN A 211 10.62 33.00 -24.00
C ASN A 211 11.78 32.35 -23.24
N ARG A 212 12.03 31.08 -23.49
CA ARG A 212 13.28 30.43 -23.07
C ARG A 212 14.37 30.96 -23.99
N SER A 213 15.46 31.46 -23.41
CA SER A 213 16.56 32.05 -24.17
C SER A 213 17.87 31.32 -23.86
N PHE A 214 18.62 31.00 -24.91
CA PHE A 214 19.92 30.38 -24.83
C PHE A 214 20.91 31.20 -25.68
N PRO A 215 21.85 31.94 -25.05
CA PRO A 215 22.55 33.03 -25.69
C PRO A 215 23.57 32.58 -26.74
N GLU A 216 24.25 31.45 -26.52
CA GLU A 216 25.23 30.89 -27.45
C GLU A 216 25.43 29.39 -27.22
N LEU A 217 25.84 28.66 -28.25
CA LEU A 217 26.19 27.24 -28.17
C LEU A 217 27.67 27.06 -28.47
N GLN A 218 28.49 26.98 -27.43
CA GLN A 218 29.88 26.54 -27.55
C GLN A 218 29.90 25.02 -27.78
N THR A 219 29.71 24.58 -29.02
CA THR A 219 29.83 23.16 -29.41
C THR A 219 30.94 22.96 -30.43
N LYS A 220 31.75 21.93 -30.23
CA LYS A 220 32.76 21.48 -31.20
C LYS A 220 32.12 20.57 -32.25
N GLN A 221 32.82 20.36 -33.36
CA GLN A 221 32.38 19.38 -34.37
C GLN A 221 32.30 17.98 -33.74
N GLY A 222 31.17 17.30 -33.91
CA GLY A 222 30.93 15.99 -33.29
C GLY A 222 30.48 16.04 -31.81
N GLU A 223 30.17 17.23 -31.28
CA GLU A 223 29.60 17.42 -29.95
C GLU A 223 28.07 17.61 -30.00
N THR A 224 27.36 16.98 -29.07
CA THR A 224 25.91 17.16 -28.85
C THR A 224 25.66 17.70 -27.44
N LEU A 225 24.98 18.84 -27.34
CA LEU A 225 24.50 19.39 -26.08
C LEU A 225 23.11 18.81 -25.75
N VAL A 226 22.89 18.41 -24.50
CA VAL A 226 21.60 17.93 -24.01
C VAL A 226 21.12 18.86 -22.90
N LEU A 227 20.01 19.55 -23.14
CA LEU A 227 19.31 20.36 -22.13
C LEU A 227 18.19 19.51 -21.51
N SER A 228 18.44 19.02 -20.30
CA SER A 228 17.53 18.15 -19.55
C SER A 228 16.51 18.92 -18.69
N ASP A 229 15.51 18.21 -18.16
CA ASP A 229 14.65 18.62 -17.04
C ASP A 229 13.83 19.90 -17.19
N GLN A 230 13.35 20.18 -18.39
CA GLN A 230 12.45 21.30 -18.61
C GLN A 230 11.00 20.91 -18.28
N TYR A 231 10.30 21.75 -17.54
CA TYR A 231 8.88 21.55 -17.20
C TYR A 231 8.04 22.64 -17.88
N PRO A 232 7.47 22.38 -19.07
CA PRO A 232 6.56 23.31 -19.72
C PRO A 232 5.28 23.47 -18.89
N SER A 233 4.82 24.70 -18.74
CA SER A 233 3.61 25.03 -17.98
C SER A 233 2.45 25.32 -18.93
N PHE A 234 1.35 24.59 -18.78
CA PHE A 234 0.11 24.80 -19.52
C PHE A 234 -1.07 24.89 -18.54
N ASN A 235 -2.09 25.67 -18.90
CA ASN A 235 -3.32 25.79 -18.13
C ASN A 235 -4.27 24.63 -18.43
N PHE A 236 -4.07 23.50 -17.77
CA PHE A 236 -4.94 22.33 -17.88
C PHE A 236 -5.89 22.24 -16.67
N PRO A 237 -7.15 21.81 -16.86
CA PRO A 237 -8.10 21.61 -15.76
C PRO A 237 -7.61 20.52 -14.80
N VAL A 238 -7.87 20.69 -13.51
CA VAL A 238 -7.51 19.72 -12.47
C VAL A 238 -8.12 18.36 -12.79
N TRP A 239 -7.29 17.30 -12.79
CA TRP A 239 -7.75 15.95 -13.07
C TRP A 239 -8.42 15.34 -11.83
N LYS A 240 -9.63 14.81 -11.97
CA LYS A 240 -10.31 14.07 -10.91
C LYS A 240 -10.84 12.77 -11.51
N GLY A 241 -10.75 11.69 -10.75
CA GLY A 241 -11.25 10.37 -11.15
C GLY A 241 -12.18 9.79 -10.09
N THR A 242 -12.94 8.78 -10.47
CA THR A 242 -13.81 8.02 -9.57
C THR A 242 -13.66 6.52 -9.81
N GLY A 243 -14.08 5.69 -8.85
CA GLY A 243 -13.92 4.25 -8.94
C GLY A 243 -14.80 3.47 -8.01
N VAL A 244 -14.62 2.15 -8.10
CA VAL A 244 -15.31 1.15 -7.30
C VAL A 244 -14.31 0.32 -6.51
N SER A 245 -14.59 0.08 -5.24
CA SER A 245 -13.87 -0.87 -4.39
C SER A 245 -14.69 -2.14 -4.21
N ILE A 246 -14.08 -3.29 -4.51
CA ILE A 246 -14.67 -4.60 -4.31
C ILE A 246 -13.60 -5.70 -4.16
N PRO A 247 -13.71 -6.63 -3.20
CA PRO A 247 -12.79 -7.76 -3.11
C PRO A 247 -12.95 -8.73 -4.29
N VAL A 248 -11.85 -9.35 -4.75
CA VAL A 248 -11.92 -10.35 -5.84
C VAL A 248 -12.80 -11.51 -5.47
N PHE A 249 -12.69 -12.02 -4.23
CA PHE A 249 -13.49 -13.14 -3.76
C PHE A 249 -15.00 -12.88 -3.84
N SER A 250 -15.43 -11.61 -3.71
CA SER A 250 -16.83 -11.21 -3.72
C SER A 250 -17.46 -11.19 -5.11
N LEU A 251 -16.65 -11.18 -6.18
CA LEU A 251 -17.15 -11.15 -7.54
C LEU A 251 -18.01 -12.39 -7.82
N LYS A 252 -19.10 -12.18 -8.56
CA LYS A 252 -20.00 -13.25 -8.98
C LYS A 252 -20.24 -13.12 -10.48
N SER A 253 -19.88 -14.13 -11.26
CA SER A 253 -20.30 -14.23 -12.66
C SER A 253 -20.99 -15.56 -12.91
N LYS A 254 -21.60 -15.71 -14.09
CA LYS A 254 -22.16 -16.99 -14.52
C LYS A 254 -21.11 -18.11 -14.57
N ASN A 255 -19.83 -17.77 -14.68
CA ASN A 255 -18.72 -18.69 -14.88
C ASN A 255 -17.84 -18.90 -13.64
N SER A 256 -18.06 -18.17 -12.55
CA SER A 256 -17.31 -18.33 -11.30
C SER A 256 -17.49 -19.75 -10.74
N PHE A 257 -16.61 -20.20 -9.85
CA PHE A 257 -16.72 -21.50 -9.18
C PHE A 257 -16.91 -21.29 -7.68
N GLY A 258 -18.08 -20.78 -7.26
CA GLY A 258 -18.39 -20.52 -5.84
C GLY A 258 -17.74 -19.27 -5.24
N ILE A 259 -16.65 -18.79 -5.83
CA ILE A 259 -15.88 -17.59 -5.44
C ILE A 259 -15.48 -16.79 -6.69
N GLY A 260 -15.37 -15.48 -6.55
CA GLY A 260 -14.81 -14.63 -7.59
C GLY A 260 -13.32 -14.88 -7.81
N ASP A 261 -12.88 -14.85 -9.07
CA ASP A 261 -11.48 -15.13 -9.44
C ASP A 261 -10.93 -14.15 -10.49
N PHE A 262 -9.66 -14.27 -10.87
CA PHE A 262 -9.04 -13.33 -11.82
C PHE A 262 -9.68 -13.35 -13.21
N GLY A 263 -10.40 -14.42 -13.58
CA GLY A 263 -11.20 -14.45 -14.80
C GLY A 263 -12.40 -13.51 -14.77
N ASP A 264 -12.93 -13.19 -13.59
CA ASP A 264 -14.09 -12.32 -13.40
C ASP A 264 -13.73 -10.83 -13.45
N LEU A 265 -12.49 -10.47 -13.13
CA LEU A 265 -12.01 -9.08 -13.09
C LEU A 265 -12.29 -8.31 -14.38
N LYS A 266 -12.18 -8.95 -15.54
CA LYS A 266 -12.44 -8.29 -16.83
C LYS A 266 -13.86 -7.74 -16.94
N LYS A 267 -14.87 -8.47 -16.45
CA LYS A 267 -16.27 -7.99 -16.48
C LYS A 267 -16.48 -6.86 -15.48
N MET A 268 -15.79 -6.89 -14.34
CA MET A 268 -15.81 -5.77 -13.40
C MET A 268 -15.17 -4.51 -14.02
N ILE A 269 -14.07 -4.68 -14.76
CA ILE A 269 -13.43 -3.62 -15.54
C ILE A 269 -14.37 -3.12 -16.64
N ASP A 270 -15.09 -4.01 -17.33
CA ASP A 270 -16.08 -3.63 -18.35
C ASP A 270 -17.18 -2.75 -17.75
N TRP A 271 -17.70 -3.11 -16.58
CA TRP A 271 -18.68 -2.29 -15.88
C TRP A 271 -18.12 -0.93 -15.44
N ALA A 272 -16.89 -0.91 -14.91
CA ALA A 272 -16.22 0.34 -14.56
C ALA A 272 -16.05 1.26 -15.78
N ALA A 273 -15.59 0.72 -16.91
CA ALA A 273 -15.46 1.46 -18.16
C ALA A 273 -16.82 1.94 -18.69
N LEU A 274 -17.84 1.07 -18.69
CA LEU A 274 -19.22 1.37 -19.11
C LEU A 274 -19.83 2.53 -18.33
N THR A 275 -19.45 2.67 -17.06
CA THR A 275 -19.95 3.70 -16.15
C THR A 275 -19.00 4.90 -16.01
N ASN A 276 -17.97 5.02 -16.86
CA ASN A 276 -16.94 6.07 -16.86
C ASN A 276 -16.02 6.10 -15.62
N GLN A 277 -16.06 5.08 -14.77
CA GLN A 277 -15.13 4.93 -13.65
C GLN A 277 -13.71 4.67 -14.14
N LYS A 278 -12.72 5.15 -13.38
CA LYS A 278 -11.29 5.15 -13.71
C LYS A 278 -10.49 4.13 -12.91
N VAL A 279 -11.04 3.61 -11.81
CA VAL A 279 -10.37 2.69 -10.88
C VAL A 279 -11.28 1.53 -10.51
N VAL A 280 -10.71 0.33 -10.49
CA VAL A 280 -11.23 -0.82 -9.72
C VAL A 280 -10.21 -1.12 -8.63
N GLN A 281 -10.60 -0.88 -7.38
CA GLN A 281 -9.81 -1.21 -6.20
C GLN A 281 -10.19 -2.60 -5.69
N ILE A 282 -9.19 -3.41 -5.41
CA ILE A 282 -9.34 -4.74 -4.82
C ILE A 282 -8.60 -4.84 -3.50
N LEU A 283 -9.03 -5.77 -2.65
CA LEU A 283 -8.34 -6.16 -1.43
C LEU A 283 -7.07 -6.98 -1.74
N PRO A 284 -6.21 -7.28 -0.74
CA PRO A 284 -5.02 -8.10 -0.97
C PRO A 284 -5.39 -9.44 -1.62
N VAL A 285 -4.54 -9.88 -2.56
CA VAL A 285 -4.74 -11.10 -3.36
C VAL A 285 -3.73 -12.20 -3.07
N ASN A 286 -2.95 -12.00 -2.00
CA ASN A 286 -1.88 -12.89 -1.59
C ASN A 286 -2.43 -14.18 -0.97
N ASP A 287 -1.64 -15.26 -1.03
CA ASP A 287 -2.02 -16.54 -0.45
C ASP A 287 -2.08 -16.46 1.08
N THR A 288 -3.16 -16.97 1.65
CA THR A 288 -3.49 -17.00 3.09
C THR A 288 -3.72 -18.43 3.59
N THR A 289 -3.48 -19.44 2.75
CA THR A 289 -3.79 -20.85 3.05
C THR A 289 -2.89 -21.38 4.17
N MET A 290 -3.46 -21.60 5.36
CA MET A 290 -2.78 -22.14 6.54
C MET A 290 -3.40 -23.45 7.01
N THR A 291 -4.73 -23.54 6.95
CA THR A 291 -5.50 -24.62 7.57
C THR A 291 -6.41 -25.35 6.60
N HIS A 292 -6.59 -24.83 5.38
CA HIS A 292 -7.60 -25.28 4.41
C HIS A 292 -9.04 -25.14 4.95
N THR A 293 -9.26 -24.18 5.85
CA THR A 293 -10.58 -23.88 6.43
C THR A 293 -10.98 -22.42 6.18
N TRP A 294 -12.21 -22.04 6.52
CA TRP A 294 -12.66 -20.65 6.42
C TRP A 294 -11.78 -19.63 7.16
N MET A 295 -10.98 -20.06 8.14
CA MET A 295 -10.01 -19.20 8.83
C MET A 295 -8.98 -18.57 7.87
N ASP A 296 -8.73 -19.21 6.73
CA ASP A 296 -7.82 -18.73 5.70
C ASP A 296 -8.47 -17.64 4.82
N SER A 297 -9.74 -17.29 5.04
CA SER A 297 -10.45 -16.26 4.26
C SER A 297 -9.97 -14.83 4.53
N TYR A 298 -9.19 -14.59 5.59
CA TYR A 298 -8.73 -13.26 5.99
C TYR A 298 -7.57 -12.75 5.11
N PRO A 299 -7.80 -11.78 4.18
CA PRO A 299 -6.82 -11.41 3.17
C PRO A 299 -5.56 -10.69 3.70
N TYR A 300 -5.57 -10.21 4.95
CA TYR A 300 -4.43 -9.48 5.54
C TYR A 300 -3.48 -10.39 6.33
N ASN A 301 -3.81 -11.68 6.50
CA ASN A 301 -2.94 -12.66 7.16
C ASN A 301 -2.21 -13.54 6.14
N ALA A 302 -1.50 -12.92 5.20
CA ALA A 302 -0.84 -13.61 4.11
C ALA A 302 0.32 -14.52 4.60
N ILE A 303 0.41 -15.72 4.04
CA ILE A 303 1.54 -16.64 4.23
C ILE A 303 2.70 -16.34 3.28
N SER A 304 2.48 -15.54 2.24
CA SER A 304 3.57 -14.96 1.44
C SER A 304 3.20 -13.60 0.87
N ILE A 305 4.12 -12.65 0.92
CA ILE A 305 3.97 -11.33 0.28
C ILE A 305 4.09 -11.37 -1.25
N TYR A 306 4.55 -12.50 -1.82
CA TYR A 306 4.76 -12.67 -3.26
C TYR A 306 3.69 -13.54 -3.92
N ALA A 307 3.32 -14.64 -3.28
CA ALA A 307 2.45 -15.65 -3.87
C ALA A 307 0.99 -15.17 -3.94
N LEU A 308 0.34 -15.44 -5.06
CA LEU A 308 -1.07 -15.15 -5.29
C LEU A 308 -1.93 -16.31 -4.74
N HIS A 309 -3.11 -16.01 -4.19
CA HIS A 309 -3.95 -17.03 -3.57
C HIS A 309 -4.49 -18.03 -4.61
N PRO A 310 -4.31 -19.36 -4.42
CA PRO A 310 -4.81 -20.39 -5.33
C PRO A 310 -6.31 -20.32 -5.66
N LEU A 311 -7.14 -19.79 -4.76
CA LEU A 311 -8.58 -19.65 -5.00
C LEU A 311 -8.92 -18.63 -6.09
N TYR A 312 -8.03 -17.68 -6.41
CA TYR A 312 -8.23 -16.73 -7.51
C TYR A 312 -7.84 -17.29 -8.88
N LEU A 313 -7.48 -18.58 -8.94
CA LEU A 313 -7.21 -19.26 -10.21
C LEU A 313 -8.53 -19.57 -10.93
N SER A 314 -8.71 -18.98 -12.10
CA SER A 314 -9.88 -19.26 -12.95
C SER A 314 -9.72 -20.60 -13.64
N LEU A 315 -10.53 -21.59 -13.24
CA LEU A 315 -10.48 -22.94 -13.81
C LEU A 315 -10.83 -22.94 -15.31
N ASN A 316 -11.72 -22.04 -15.73
CA ASN A 316 -12.11 -21.87 -17.14
C ASN A 316 -10.93 -21.50 -18.06
N LYS A 317 -9.86 -20.94 -17.50
CA LYS A 317 -8.65 -20.52 -18.23
C LYS A 317 -7.59 -21.62 -18.29
N LEU A 318 -7.70 -22.68 -17.49
CA LEU A 318 -6.75 -23.80 -17.48
C LEU A 318 -7.02 -24.83 -18.58
N GLY A 319 -8.19 -24.76 -19.23
CA GLY A 319 -8.62 -25.72 -20.24
C GLY A 319 -9.79 -26.57 -19.75
N LYS A 320 -9.96 -27.75 -20.35
CA LYS A 320 -10.97 -28.74 -19.96
C LYS A 320 -10.29 -30.07 -19.65
N LEU A 321 -10.87 -30.82 -18.73
CA LEU A 321 -10.46 -32.20 -18.46
C LEU A 321 -10.84 -33.08 -19.65
N LYS A 322 -9.94 -34.00 -20.04
CA LYS A 322 -10.18 -34.97 -21.13
C LYS A 322 -11.34 -35.93 -20.80
N GLU A 323 -11.47 -36.31 -19.53
CA GLU A 323 -12.55 -37.20 -19.10
C GLU A 323 -13.86 -36.42 -18.94
N LYS A 324 -14.82 -36.71 -19.83
CA LYS A 324 -16.10 -36.00 -19.88
C LYS A 324 -16.89 -36.10 -18.58
N GLN A 325 -16.93 -37.27 -17.93
CA GLN A 325 -17.66 -37.46 -16.67
C GLN A 325 -17.12 -36.56 -15.55
N GLN A 326 -15.79 -36.46 -15.42
CA GLN A 326 -15.16 -35.53 -14.47
C GLN A 326 -15.50 -34.09 -14.80
N GLN A 327 -15.38 -33.68 -16.07
CA GLN A 327 -15.71 -32.32 -16.48
C GLN A 327 -17.18 -31.97 -16.21
N ASP A 328 -18.11 -32.90 -16.46
CA ASP A 328 -19.54 -32.72 -16.20
C ASP A 328 -19.83 -32.62 -14.70
N PHE A 329 -19.14 -33.39 -13.85
CA PHE A 329 -19.19 -33.24 -12.39
C PHE A 329 -18.79 -31.81 -11.94
N PHE A 330 -17.68 -31.28 -12.46
CA PHE A 330 -17.25 -29.92 -12.12
C PHE A 330 -18.21 -28.86 -12.65
N ASN A 331 -18.77 -29.03 -13.86
CA ASN A 331 -19.78 -28.13 -14.40
C ASN A 331 -21.06 -28.10 -13.54
N GLN A 332 -21.47 -29.26 -12.99
CA GLN A 332 -22.60 -29.33 -12.08
C GLN A 332 -22.30 -28.62 -10.76
N LYS A 333 -21.16 -28.94 -10.12
CA LYS A 333 -20.75 -28.33 -8.86
C LYS A 333 -20.53 -26.83 -8.97
N GLN A 334 -20.03 -26.36 -10.11
CA GLN A 334 -19.90 -24.94 -10.44
C GLN A 334 -21.25 -24.21 -10.34
N LYS A 335 -22.31 -24.80 -10.93
CA LYS A 335 -23.67 -24.24 -10.86
C LYS A 335 -24.19 -24.25 -9.44
N GLU A 336 -24.03 -25.37 -8.72
CA GLU A 336 -24.48 -25.52 -7.33
C GLU A 336 -23.84 -24.47 -6.40
N LEU A 337 -22.51 -24.31 -6.43
CA LEU A 337 -21.84 -23.32 -5.58
C LEU A 337 -22.13 -21.87 -6.01
N ASN A 338 -22.48 -21.62 -7.27
CA ASN A 338 -22.82 -20.28 -7.75
C ASN A 338 -24.22 -19.80 -7.37
N THR A 339 -25.13 -20.70 -6.97
CA THR A 339 -26.45 -20.28 -6.47
C THR A 339 -26.39 -19.77 -5.03
N LEU A 340 -25.35 -20.12 -4.28
CA LEU A 340 -25.22 -19.72 -2.87
C LEU A 340 -25.13 -18.19 -2.70
N PRO A 341 -25.79 -17.63 -1.66
CA PRO A 341 -25.76 -16.19 -1.38
C PRO A 341 -24.41 -15.73 -0.82
N PHE A 342 -23.71 -16.61 -0.09
CA PHE A 342 -22.37 -16.38 0.45
C PHE A 342 -21.38 -17.38 -0.13
N ILE A 343 -20.10 -17.10 0.04
CA ILE A 343 -19.02 -18.04 -0.30
C ILE A 343 -19.05 -19.18 0.72
N ASP A 344 -19.12 -20.41 0.21
CA ASP A 344 -18.77 -21.62 0.96
C ASP A 344 -17.28 -21.90 0.66
N TYR A 345 -16.40 -21.42 1.55
CA TYR A 345 -14.96 -21.38 1.31
C TYR A 345 -14.39 -22.79 1.20
N GLU A 346 -14.70 -23.68 2.15
CA GLU A 346 -14.20 -25.05 2.17
C GLU A 346 -14.69 -25.88 0.98
N ALA A 347 -15.99 -25.80 0.63
CA ALA A 347 -16.50 -26.53 -0.52
C ALA A 347 -15.87 -26.04 -1.83
N THR A 348 -15.64 -24.73 -1.94
CA THR A 348 -14.99 -24.12 -3.11
C THR A 348 -13.52 -24.50 -3.20
N GLU A 349 -12.81 -24.46 -2.08
CA GLU A 349 -11.40 -24.83 -1.96
C GLU A 349 -11.19 -26.29 -2.37
N HIS A 350 -11.95 -27.21 -1.77
CA HIS A 350 -11.84 -28.63 -2.09
C HIS A 350 -12.15 -28.90 -3.56
N LEU A 351 -13.17 -28.25 -4.12
CA LEU A 351 -13.53 -28.40 -5.53
C LEU A 351 -12.42 -27.87 -6.45
N LYS A 352 -11.91 -26.65 -6.20
CA LYS A 352 -10.87 -26.05 -7.02
C LYS A 352 -9.58 -26.86 -6.97
N TRP A 353 -9.12 -27.28 -5.79
CA TRP A 353 -7.92 -28.11 -5.68
C TRP A 353 -8.06 -29.47 -6.34
N LYS A 354 -9.23 -30.11 -6.24
CA LYS A 354 -9.51 -31.35 -6.97
C LYS A 354 -9.37 -31.15 -8.48
N TYR A 355 -9.92 -30.06 -9.03
CA TYR A 355 -9.75 -29.73 -10.45
C TYR A 355 -8.29 -29.47 -10.81
N ILE A 356 -7.60 -28.64 -10.00
CA ILE A 356 -6.21 -28.23 -10.22
C ILE A 356 -5.29 -29.46 -10.29
N ARG A 357 -5.43 -30.42 -9.36
CA ARG A 357 -4.64 -31.67 -9.38
C ARG A 357 -4.88 -32.49 -10.64
N LEU A 358 -6.13 -32.61 -11.09
CA LEU A 358 -6.48 -33.35 -12.31
C LEU A 358 -5.94 -32.67 -13.57
N ILE A 359 -6.13 -31.36 -13.72
CA ILE A 359 -5.63 -30.64 -14.89
C ILE A 359 -4.10 -30.53 -14.89
N TYR A 360 -3.47 -30.43 -13.72
CA TYR A 360 -2.01 -30.47 -13.58
C TYR A 360 -1.46 -31.83 -14.03
N SER A 361 -2.07 -32.95 -13.62
CA SER A 361 -1.69 -34.27 -14.12
C SER A 361 -1.84 -34.41 -15.64
N GLN A 362 -2.72 -33.62 -16.27
CA GLN A 362 -2.96 -33.65 -17.71
C GLN A 362 -2.02 -32.75 -18.52
N GLU A 363 -1.77 -31.53 -18.06
CA GLU A 363 -1.12 -30.45 -18.82
C GLU A 363 0.10 -29.83 -18.09
N GLY A 364 0.41 -30.28 -16.87
CA GLY A 364 1.46 -29.75 -16.00
C GLY A 364 2.83 -29.78 -16.67
N ASP A 365 3.33 -30.97 -17.02
CA ASP A 365 4.66 -31.14 -17.64
C ASP A 365 4.80 -30.31 -18.93
N LYS A 366 3.75 -30.27 -19.75
CA LYS A 366 3.72 -29.46 -20.97
C LYS A 366 3.83 -27.96 -20.65
N THR A 367 3.14 -27.50 -19.63
CA THR A 367 3.16 -26.10 -19.19
C THR A 367 4.54 -25.73 -18.63
N LEU A 368 5.09 -26.58 -17.77
CA LEU A 368 6.41 -26.41 -17.17
C LEU A 368 7.55 -26.50 -18.20
N ALA A 369 7.33 -27.19 -19.33
CA ALA A 369 8.28 -27.22 -20.44
C ALA A 369 8.31 -25.94 -21.29
N THR A 370 7.29 -25.06 -21.19
CA THR A 370 7.19 -23.85 -22.02
C THR A 370 8.30 -22.84 -21.73
N THR A 371 8.71 -22.08 -22.75
CA THR A 371 9.68 -20.98 -22.60
C THR A 371 9.16 -19.88 -21.69
N GLY A 372 7.85 -19.62 -21.71
CA GLY A 372 7.17 -18.66 -20.84
C GLY A 372 7.32 -19.04 -19.36
N PHE A 373 7.06 -20.31 -19.02
CA PHE A 373 7.24 -20.81 -17.66
C PHE A 373 8.70 -20.76 -17.22
N LYS A 374 9.64 -21.26 -18.03
CA LYS A 374 11.07 -21.26 -17.66
C LYS A 374 11.58 -19.85 -17.34
N ARG A 375 11.16 -18.86 -18.12
CA ARG A 375 11.48 -17.44 -17.84
C ARG A 375 10.83 -16.96 -16.55
N PHE A 376 9.55 -17.30 -16.31
CA PHE A 376 8.86 -16.95 -15.07
C PHE A 376 9.56 -17.55 -13.86
N PHE A 377 9.89 -18.85 -13.92
CA PHE A 377 10.59 -19.56 -12.85
C PHE A 377 11.94 -18.91 -12.56
N GLU A 378 12.82 -18.72 -13.55
CA GLU A 378 14.13 -18.09 -13.32
C GLU A 378 14.04 -16.68 -12.73
N THR A 379 13.03 -15.90 -13.15
CA THR A 379 12.82 -14.54 -12.63
C THR A 379 12.31 -14.54 -11.18
N ASN A 380 11.61 -15.60 -10.76
CA ASN A 380 10.89 -15.66 -9.48
C ASN A 380 11.44 -16.71 -8.50
N LYS A 381 12.47 -17.47 -8.88
CA LYS A 381 12.95 -18.63 -8.11
C LYS A 381 13.28 -18.32 -6.66
N GLU A 382 13.80 -17.12 -6.38
CA GLU A 382 14.19 -16.67 -5.04
C GLU A 382 13.04 -16.78 -4.02
N TRP A 383 11.80 -16.43 -4.40
CA TRP A 383 10.63 -16.56 -3.52
C TRP A 383 9.78 -17.80 -3.85
N LEU A 384 9.77 -18.22 -5.12
CA LEU A 384 8.90 -19.30 -5.59
C LEU A 384 9.34 -20.67 -5.06
N LEU A 385 10.65 -20.91 -4.94
CA LEU A 385 11.19 -22.14 -4.36
C LEU A 385 10.79 -22.27 -2.87
N PRO A 386 11.11 -21.29 -1.98
CA PRO A 386 10.64 -21.32 -0.60
C PRO A 386 9.14 -21.47 -0.44
N TYR A 387 8.33 -20.76 -1.25
CA TYR A 387 6.88 -20.84 -1.17
C TYR A 387 6.34 -22.25 -1.51
N ALA A 388 6.86 -22.89 -2.57
CA ALA A 388 6.41 -24.22 -2.96
C ALA A 388 6.84 -25.28 -1.93
N ALA A 389 8.06 -25.18 -1.40
CA ALA A 389 8.53 -26.04 -0.32
C ALA A 389 7.70 -25.84 0.95
N TYR A 390 7.48 -24.60 1.37
CA TYR A 390 6.64 -24.25 2.51
C TYR A 390 5.24 -24.86 2.37
N SER A 391 4.60 -24.72 1.20
CA SER A 391 3.24 -25.22 0.98
C SER A 391 3.18 -26.75 1.04
N PHE A 392 4.16 -27.43 0.47
CA PHE A 392 4.31 -28.89 0.58
C PHE A 392 4.55 -29.33 2.03
N LEU A 393 5.43 -28.66 2.77
CA LEU A 393 5.74 -28.97 4.17
C LEU A 393 4.53 -28.71 5.08
N ARG A 394 3.82 -27.60 4.92
CA ARG A 394 2.57 -27.30 5.62
C ARG A 394 1.57 -28.45 5.48
N ASP A 395 1.38 -28.94 4.25
CA ASP A 395 0.41 -29.99 3.96
C ASP A 395 0.87 -31.36 4.48
N THR A 396 2.19 -31.61 4.46
CA THR A 396 2.80 -32.84 4.97
C THR A 396 2.73 -32.93 6.50
N TYR A 397 3.00 -31.83 7.20
CA TYR A 397 2.98 -31.76 8.66
C TYR A 397 1.60 -31.38 9.23
N HIS A 398 0.62 -31.06 8.36
CA HIS A 398 -0.72 -30.61 8.73
C HIS A 398 -0.74 -29.38 9.66
N THR A 399 0.28 -28.52 9.55
CA THR A 399 0.39 -27.28 10.34
C THR A 399 1.22 -26.25 9.59
N ALA A 400 0.79 -24.99 9.64
CA ALA A 400 1.56 -23.85 9.14
C ALA A 400 2.70 -23.44 10.09
N ASN A 401 2.63 -23.82 11.37
CA ASN A 401 3.68 -23.51 12.33
C ASN A 401 4.95 -24.28 11.99
N PHE A 402 5.85 -23.63 11.24
CA PHE A 402 7.07 -24.25 10.75
C PHE A 402 7.98 -24.77 11.85
N ARG A 403 7.85 -24.26 13.08
CA ARG A 403 8.61 -24.74 14.25
C ARG A 403 8.32 -26.22 14.57
N ASP A 404 7.17 -26.72 14.13
CA ASP A 404 6.76 -28.11 14.31
C ASP A 404 7.24 -29.04 13.19
N TRP A 405 7.94 -28.54 12.16
CA TRP A 405 8.39 -29.31 10.98
C TRP A 405 9.69 -30.08 11.18
N HIS A 406 10.09 -30.33 12.42
CA HIS A 406 11.31 -31.04 12.80
C HIS A 406 12.56 -30.56 12.04
N ALA A 407 13.04 -31.34 11.06
CA ALA A 407 14.23 -31.05 10.27
C ALA A 407 14.14 -29.73 9.48
N TYR A 408 12.93 -29.30 9.09
CA TYR A 408 12.71 -28.08 8.33
C TYR A 408 12.27 -26.88 9.19
N SER A 409 12.39 -26.99 10.52
CA SER A 409 12.01 -25.92 11.45
C SER A 409 12.86 -24.66 11.30
N ILE A 410 14.08 -24.80 10.80
CA ILE A 410 14.98 -23.71 10.43
C ILE A 410 15.19 -23.76 8.92
N TYR A 411 14.99 -22.62 8.25
CA TYR A 411 15.18 -22.54 6.81
C TYR A 411 16.66 -22.68 6.43
N ALA A 412 16.95 -23.55 5.46
CA ALA A 412 18.26 -23.72 4.85
C ALA A 412 18.12 -23.79 3.32
N ALA A 413 18.66 -22.79 2.60
CA ALA A 413 18.45 -22.65 1.15
C ALA A 413 18.88 -23.89 0.35
N GLU A 414 20.03 -24.50 0.66
CA GLU A 414 20.54 -25.69 -0.01
C GLU A 414 19.64 -26.92 0.19
N GLU A 415 19.07 -27.09 1.39
CA GLU A 415 18.15 -28.19 1.68
C GLU A 415 16.83 -28.02 0.93
N ILE A 416 16.35 -26.77 0.81
CA ILE A 416 15.14 -26.45 0.05
C ILE A 416 15.35 -26.61 -1.45
N GLU A 417 16.48 -26.19 -1.99
CA GLU A 417 16.84 -26.46 -3.39
C GLU A 417 16.88 -27.97 -3.68
N LYS A 418 17.45 -28.76 -2.76
CA LYS A 418 17.47 -30.23 -2.87
C LYS A 418 16.07 -30.82 -2.78
N LEU A 419 15.23 -30.38 -1.84
CA LEU A 419 13.85 -30.84 -1.67
C LEU A 419 13.01 -30.56 -2.93
N CYS A 420 13.23 -29.41 -3.57
CA CYS A 420 12.55 -28.98 -4.79
C CYS A 420 13.16 -29.54 -6.08
N SER A 421 14.19 -30.39 -6.02
CA SER A 421 14.87 -30.86 -7.23
C SER A 421 14.00 -31.89 -8.00
N PRO A 422 14.02 -31.89 -9.36
CA PRO A 422 13.26 -32.84 -10.17
C PRO A 422 13.58 -34.31 -9.92
N GLU A 423 14.73 -34.60 -9.31
CA GLU A 423 15.18 -35.95 -8.95
C GLU A 423 14.53 -36.50 -7.67
N GLN A 424 13.84 -35.66 -6.88
CA GLN A 424 13.14 -36.10 -5.67
C GLN A 424 11.78 -36.74 -5.95
N GLU A 425 11.40 -37.74 -5.15
CA GLU A 425 10.10 -38.44 -5.27
C GLU A 425 8.91 -37.48 -5.09
N HIS A 426 9.04 -36.48 -4.23
CA HIS A 426 7.98 -35.53 -3.93
C HIS A 426 7.91 -34.36 -4.93
N TYR A 427 8.77 -34.30 -5.95
CA TYR A 427 8.86 -33.16 -6.87
C TYR A 427 7.51 -32.78 -7.48
N GLN A 428 6.70 -33.76 -7.92
CA GLN A 428 5.40 -33.48 -8.53
C GLN A 428 4.40 -32.83 -7.55
N GLN A 429 4.53 -33.10 -6.25
CA GLN A 429 3.71 -32.49 -5.20
C GLN A 429 4.13 -31.06 -4.91
N ILE A 430 5.39 -30.69 -5.22
CA ILE A 430 5.93 -29.33 -5.10
C ILE A 430 5.68 -28.53 -6.39
N ALA A 431 5.93 -29.15 -7.55
CA ALA A 431 5.88 -28.50 -8.85
C ALA A 431 4.48 -28.01 -9.25
N ILE A 432 3.43 -28.59 -8.66
CA ILE A 432 2.06 -28.09 -8.79
C ILE A 432 1.93 -26.63 -8.32
N TYR A 433 2.66 -26.20 -7.29
CA TYR A 433 2.64 -24.80 -6.84
C TYR A 433 3.31 -23.86 -7.86
N TYR A 434 4.35 -24.32 -8.58
CA TYR A 434 4.92 -23.55 -9.69
C TYR A 434 3.90 -23.37 -10.82
N TYR A 435 3.18 -24.44 -11.15
CA TYR A 435 2.12 -24.42 -12.16
C TYR A 435 1.00 -23.45 -11.75
N ILE A 436 0.54 -23.50 -10.50
CA ILE A 436 -0.51 -22.61 -9.98
C ILE A 436 -0.05 -21.15 -10.05
N GLN A 437 1.11 -20.81 -9.49
CA GLN A 437 1.61 -19.43 -9.45
C GLN A 437 1.88 -18.86 -10.84
N TYR A 438 2.37 -19.67 -11.78
CA TYR A 438 2.54 -19.25 -13.17
C TYR A 438 1.20 -18.93 -13.84
N ASN A 439 0.18 -19.78 -13.68
CA ASN A 439 -1.13 -19.52 -14.27
C ASN A 439 -1.85 -18.34 -13.61
N LEU A 440 -1.73 -18.16 -12.28
CA LEU A 440 -2.23 -16.97 -11.58
C LEU A 440 -1.57 -15.71 -12.12
N HIS A 441 -0.24 -15.71 -12.26
CA HIS A 441 0.53 -14.61 -12.86
C HIS A 441 0.01 -14.24 -14.25
N LEU A 442 -0.20 -15.22 -15.12
CA LEU A 442 -0.75 -14.96 -16.46
C LEU A 442 -2.15 -14.36 -16.42
N GLN A 443 -3.04 -14.86 -15.55
CA GLN A 443 -4.43 -14.42 -15.47
C GLN A 443 -4.56 -13.00 -14.92
N ILE A 444 -3.87 -12.66 -13.83
CA ILE A 444 -3.92 -11.30 -13.29
C ILE A 444 -3.23 -10.30 -14.24
N LEU A 445 -2.11 -10.67 -14.87
CA LEU A 445 -1.45 -9.83 -15.87
C LEU A 445 -2.35 -9.57 -17.08
N GLU A 446 -3.13 -10.57 -17.50
CA GLU A 446 -4.15 -10.43 -18.54
C GLU A 446 -5.24 -9.42 -18.14
N ALA A 447 -5.71 -9.47 -16.89
CA ALA A 447 -6.68 -8.53 -16.35
C ALA A 447 -6.12 -7.10 -16.24
N THR A 448 -4.91 -6.92 -15.72
CA THR A 448 -4.23 -5.61 -15.62
C THR A 448 -4.00 -4.99 -17.00
N THR A 449 -3.49 -5.78 -17.94
CA THR A 449 -3.30 -5.31 -19.32
C THR A 449 -4.63 -4.92 -19.96
N TYR A 450 -5.70 -5.68 -19.68
CA TYR A 450 -7.05 -5.34 -20.13
C TYR A 450 -7.57 -4.03 -19.51
N ALA A 451 -7.38 -3.83 -18.21
CA ALA A 451 -7.74 -2.60 -17.52
C ALA A 451 -7.09 -1.37 -18.17
N ARG A 452 -5.77 -1.41 -18.38
CA ARG A 452 -5.03 -0.34 -19.07
C ARG A 452 -5.57 -0.04 -20.47
N ARG A 453 -5.97 -1.08 -21.22
CA ARG A 453 -6.63 -0.91 -22.53
C ARG A 453 -8.03 -0.29 -22.44
N GLN A 454 -8.73 -0.44 -21.32
CA GLN A 454 -10.00 0.24 -21.06
C GLN A 454 -9.82 1.61 -20.38
N ARG A 455 -8.57 2.08 -20.19
CA ARG A 455 -8.22 3.27 -19.41
C ARG A 455 -8.81 3.22 -17.98
N VAL A 456 -8.81 2.02 -17.41
CA VAL A 456 -9.13 1.73 -16.01
C VAL A 456 -7.85 1.26 -15.32
N VAL A 457 -7.65 1.68 -14.08
CA VAL A 457 -6.53 1.25 -13.24
C VAL A 457 -7.00 0.18 -12.27
N LEU A 458 -6.24 -0.92 -12.16
CA LEU A 458 -6.35 -1.82 -11.02
C LEU A 458 -5.52 -1.26 -9.86
N LYS A 459 -6.21 -0.96 -8.76
CA LYS A 459 -5.61 -0.48 -7.52
C LYS A 459 -5.56 -1.62 -6.50
N GLY A 460 -4.35 -2.05 -6.14
CA GLY A 460 -4.12 -3.09 -5.14
C GLY A 460 -4.15 -2.55 -3.71
N ASP A 461 -3.91 -3.46 -2.77
CA ASP A 461 -3.78 -3.19 -1.34
C ASP A 461 -2.60 -3.99 -0.78
N ILE A 462 -1.76 -3.33 0.04
CA ILE A 462 -0.56 -3.90 0.65
C ILE A 462 -0.76 -3.91 2.16
N PRO A 463 -1.04 -5.09 2.77
CA PRO A 463 -1.13 -5.24 4.22
C PRO A 463 0.14 -4.77 4.93
N ILE A 464 0.04 -4.12 6.08
CA ILE A 464 1.23 -3.74 6.84
C ILE A 464 2.01 -4.96 7.34
N GLY A 465 1.32 -6.02 7.76
CA GLY A 465 1.91 -7.21 8.38
C GLY A 465 2.04 -8.42 7.45
N ILE A 466 2.59 -9.49 8.02
CA ILE A 466 2.63 -10.86 7.49
C ILE A 466 2.16 -11.82 8.57
N SER A 467 1.70 -13.02 8.18
CA SER A 467 1.48 -14.08 9.15
C SER A 467 2.78 -14.41 9.91
N ARG A 468 2.66 -14.70 11.21
CA ARG A 468 3.76 -15.18 12.06
C ARG A 468 4.38 -16.49 11.57
N ASP A 469 3.56 -17.26 10.88
CA ASP A 469 3.91 -18.56 10.34
C ASP A 469 4.03 -18.50 8.80
N SER A 470 4.40 -17.34 8.25
CA SER A 470 4.58 -17.15 6.81
C SER A 470 5.91 -17.70 6.28
N VAL A 471 6.00 -17.83 4.96
CA VAL A 471 7.24 -18.14 4.22
C VAL A 471 8.33 -17.14 4.57
N GLU A 472 8.01 -15.84 4.64
CA GLU A 472 9.03 -14.81 4.93
C GLU A 472 9.49 -14.85 6.39
N ALA A 473 8.59 -15.17 7.33
CA ALA A 473 8.98 -15.38 8.73
C ALA A 473 9.84 -16.65 8.93
N TRP A 474 9.68 -17.66 8.06
CA TRP A 474 10.49 -18.87 8.06
C TRP A 474 11.85 -18.68 7.38
N ALA A 475 11.88 -18.06 6.18
CA ALA A 475 13.07 -17.92 5.36
C ALA A 475 13.95 -16.72 5.72
N GLU A 476 13.35 -15.63 6.22
CA GLU A 476 14.05 -14.38 6.56
C GLU A 476 13.65 -13.86 7.96
N PRO A 477 13.70 -14.69 9.03
CA PRO A 477 13.20 -14.32 10.38
C PRO A 477 13.90 -13.10 10.98
N TYR A 478 15.14 -12.82 10.56
CA TYR A 478 15.95 -11.70 11.06
C TYR A 478 15.39 -10.31 10.72
N TYR A 479 14.42 -10.23 9.79
CA TYR A 479 13.68 -9.00 9.51
C TYR A 479 12.53 -8.72 10.49
N PHE A 480 12.26 -9.62 11.44
CA PHE A 480 11.08 -9.56 12.29
C PHE A 480 11.45 -9.71 13.77
N ASN A 481 10.72 -9.00 14.64
CA ASN A 481 10.78 -9.24 16.07
C ASN A 481 9.72 -10.29 16.43
N MET A 482 10.13 -11.54 16.54
CA MET A 482 9.21 -12.67 16.77
C MET A 482 8.65 -12.73 18.19
N ASP A 483 9.23 -12.00 19.15
CA ASP A 483 8.73 -11.93 20.54
C ASP A 483 7.70 -10.81 20.77
N GLY A 484 7.47 -9.99 19.74
CA GLY A 484 6.43 -8.95 19.70
C GLY A 484 5.26 -9.36 18.81
N GLN A 485 4.12 -8.70 19.00
CA GLN A 485 2.98 -8.79 18.10
C GLN A 485 2.34 -7.43 17.86
N ALA A 486 1.99 -7.15 16.60
CA ALA A 486 1.36 -5.92 16.17
C ALA A 486 -0.13 -5.89 16.54
N GLY A 487 -0.63 -4.69 16.80
CA GLY A 487 -2.03 -4.44 17.09
C GLY A 487 -2.39 -2.97 16.95
N ALA A 488 -3.43 -2.57 17.67
CA ALA A 488 -3.83 -1.18 17.83
C ALA A 488 -4.09 -0.87 19.31
N PRO A 489 -3.79 0.36 19.76
CA PRO A 489 -4.24 0.83 21.07
C PRO A 489 -5.78 0.90 21.11
N PRO A 490 -6.39 1.10 22.29
CA PRO A 490 -7.81 1.42 22.39
C PRO A 490 -8.24 2.61 21.52
N ASP A 491 -9.39 2.48 20.88
CA ASP A 491 -10.04 3.50 20.06
C ASP A 491 -11.58 3.43 20.22
N ASP A 492 -12.31 4.28 19.48
CA ASP A 492 -13.78 4.34 19.52
C ASP A 492 -14.46 3.03 19.05
N PHE A 493 -13.74 2.16 18.34
CA PHE A 493 -14.24 0.87 17.86
C PHE A 493 -13.90 -0.29 18.81
N SER A 494 -12.80 -0.19 19.57
CA SER A 494 -12.36 -1.19 20.55
C SER A 494 -11.74 -0.55 21.79
N VAL A 495 -12.48 -0.55 22.90
CA VAL A 495 -12.02 0.00 24.20
C VAL A 495 -10.85 -0.77 24.84
N THR A 496 -10.58 -2.00 24.38
CA THR A 496 -9.45 -2.82 24.85
C THR A 496 -8.30 -2.87 23.83
N GLY A 497 -8.43 -2.13 22.73
CA GLY A 497 -7.51 -2.18 21.58
C GLY A 497 -7.68 -3.46 20.75
N GLN A 498 -6.78 -3.68 19.82
CA GLN A 498 -6.83 -4.83 18.91
C GLN A 498 -5.51 -5.57 18.92
N ASN A 499 -5.55 -6.88 18.74
CA ASN A 499 -4.38 -7.73 18.57
C ASN A 499 -4.47 -8.44 17.23
N TRP A 500 -3.59 -8.06 16.30
CA TRP A 500 -3.56 -8.63 14.96
C TRP A 500 -2.67 -9.89 14.88
N GLY A 501 -1.79 -10.10 15.87
CA GLY A 501 -0.96 -11.30 16.00
C GLY A 501 0.30 -11.34 15.11
N PHE A 502 0.44 -10.41 14.16
CA PHE A 502 1.59 -10.31 13.26
C PHE A 502 2.88 -9.97 14.02
N PRO A 503 4.06 -10.50 13.64
CA PRO A 503 5.31 -9.99 14.19
C PRO A 503 5.55 -8.54 13.75
N THR A 504 6.32 -7.79 14.53
CA THR A 504 6.74 -6.42 14.15
C THR A 504 8.03 -6.47 13.33
N TYR A 505 8.35 -5.40 12.61
CA TYR A 505 9.56 -5.34 11.80
C TYR A 505 10.81 -4.98 12.63
N ASN A 506 11.92 -5.64 12.32
CA ASN A 506 13.25 -5.21 12.74
C ASN A 506 13.79 -4.14 11.78
N TRP A 507 13.31 -2.91 11.95
CA TRP A 507 13.70 -1.78 11.10
C TRP A 507 15.19 -1.47 11.11
N GLU A 508 15.90 -1.76 12.21
CA GLU A 508 17.35 -1.56 12.32
C GLU A 508 18.12 -2.49 11.37
N VAL A 509 17.65 -3.72 11.19
CA VAL A 509 18.25 -4.68 10.24
C VAL A 509 17.90 -4.30 8.80
N MET A 510 16.65 -3.89 8.54
CA MET A 510 16.23 -3.43 7.21
C MET A 510 16.94 -2.14 6.77
N GLU A 511 17.23 -1.21 7.69
CA GLU A 511 17.94 0.03 7.36
C GLU A 511 19.36 -0.25 6.82
N LYS A 512 20.04 -1.29 7.34
CA LYS A 512 21.41 -1.65 6.94
C LYS A 512 21.55 -2.13 5.50
N ASP A 513 20.49 -2.67 4.90
CA ASP A 513 20.50 -3.14 3.52
C ASP A 513 19.70 -2.25 2.55
N GLY A 514 19.28 -1.07 3.03
CA GLY A 514 18.52 -0.10 2.26
C GLY A 514 17.06 -0.51 2.05
N TYR A 515 16.46 -1.23 3.01
CA TYR A 515 15.07 -1.68 3.01
C TYR A 515 14.75 -2.63 1.85
N LYS A 516 15.69 -3.52 1.51
CA LYS A 516 15.60 -4.40 0.33
C LYS A 516 14.32 -5.23 0.32
N TRP A 517 13.93 -5.76 1.48
CA TRP A 517 12.72 -6.57 1.64
C TRP A 517 11.45 -5.83 1.18
N TRP A 518 11.24 -4.61 1.69
CA TRP A 518 10.08 -3.79 1.32
C TRP A 518 10.12 -3.32 -0.14
N MET A 519 11.31 -2.97 -0.66
CA MET A 519 11.45 -2.61 -2.08
C MET A 519 11.09 -3.79 -3.00
N LYS A 520 11.50 -5.01 -2.66
CA LYS A 520 11.11 -6.22 -3.42
C LYS A 520 9.60 -6.42 -3.40
N ARG A 521 8.96 -6.25 -2.23
CA ARG A 521 7.50 -6.33 -2.08
C ARG A 521 6.77 -5.36 -3.00
N PHE A 522 7.20 -4.09 -3.03
CA PHE A 522 6.58 -3.06 -3.88
C PHE A 522 6.80 -3.36 -5.37
N ARG A 523 8.02 -3.76 -5.75
CA ARG A 523 8.35 -4.16 -7.13
C ARG A 523 7.49 -5.32 -7.59
N LYS A 524 7.29 -6.35 -6.75
CA LYS A 524 6.43 -7.48 -7.10
C LYS A 524 4.99 -7.03 -7.38
N MET A 525 4.44 -6.20 -6.50
CA MET A 525 3.08 -5.66 -6.68
C MET A 525 2.93 -4.81 -7.95
N SER A 526 3.99 -4.09 -8.36
CA SER A 526 3.98 -3.28 -9.58
C SER A 526 3.88 -4.07 -10.89
N GLU A 527 4.08 -5.39 -10.84
CA GLU A 527 3.79 -6.27 -11.99
C GLU A 527 2.28 -6.29 -12.31
N TYR A 528 1.43 -6.10 -11.28
CA TYR A 528 -0.01 -6.34 -11.36
C TYR A 528 -0.86 -5.09 -11.17
N PHE A 529 -0.34 -4.06 -10.51
CA PHE A 529 -1.11 -2.86 -10.16
C PHE A 529 -0.46 -1.57 -10.66
N ASP A 530 -1.29 -0.54 -10.87
CA ASP A 530 -0.84 0.80 -11.25
C ASP A 530 -0.96 1.82 -10.10
N ALA A 531 -1.70 1.44 -9.06
CA ALA A 531 -1.88 2.18 -7.83
C ALA A 531 -2.02 1.18 -6.67
N TYR A 532 -1.72 1.60 -5.46
CA TYR A 532 -1.89 0.76 -4.28
C TYR A 532 -2.32 1.57 -3.06
N ARG A 533 -3.04 0.90 -2.16
CA ARG A 533 -3.17 1.32 -0.76
C ARG A 533 -2.02 0.71 0.04
N ILE A 534 -1.36 1.53 0.85
CA ILE A 534 -0.55 1.06 1.98
C ILE A 534 -1.51 1.00 3.16
N ASP A 535 -1.86 -0.22 3.56
CA ASP A 535 -2.61 -0.46 4.78
C ASP A 535 -1.79 0.02 5.99
N HIS A 536 -2.44 0.73 6.91
CA HIS A 536 -1.85 1.25 8.13
C HIS A 536 -0.48 1.92 7.90
N ILE A 537 -0.43 2.99 7.10
CA ILE A 537 0.83 3.67 6.76
C ILE A 537 1.57 4.19 8.00
N LEU A 538 0.85 4.35 9.11
CA LEU A 538 1.41 4.68 10.41
C LEU A 538 2.53 3.71 10.82
N GLY A 539 2.48 2.43 10.41
CA GLY A 539 3.50 1.41 10.68
C GLY A 539 4.93 1.77 10.24
N PHE A 540 5.09 2.73 9.31
CA PHE A 540 6.40 3.26 8.89
C PHE A 540 6.93 4.37 9.81
N PHE A 541 6.05 4.96 10.61
CA PHE A 541 6.38 5.92 11.67
C PHE A 541 6.58 5.17 12.99
N ARG A 542 5.58 4.35 13.34
CA ARG A 542 5.45 3.57 14.57
C ARG A 542 4.40 2.48 14.39
N ILE A 543 4.53 1.37 15.10
CA ILE A 543 3.48 0.36 15.21
C ILE A 543 3.15 0.12 16.68
N TRP A 544 1.90 -0.21 17.00
CA TRP A 544 1.56 -0.65 18.35
C TRP A 544 2.03 -2.09 18.53
N GLU A 545 3.02 -2.28 19.40
CA GLU A 545 3.65 -3.56 19.70
C GLU A 545 3.23 -4.03 21.09
N MET A 546 2.73 -5.26 21.14
CA MET A 546 2.34 -5.96 22.34
C MET A 546 3.30 -7.12 22.60
N PRO A 547 3.52 -7.50 23.87
CA PRO A 547 4.15 -8.77 24.19
C PRO A 547 3.31 -9.96 23.71
N VAL A 548 3.95 -11.05 23.28
CA VAL A 548 3.27 -12.29 22.84
C VAL A 548 2.37 -12.92 23.91
N ASN A 549 2.61 -12.62 25.19
CA ASN A 549 1.81 -13.13 26.31
C ASN A 549 0.54 -12.28 26.60
N ALA A 550 0.34 -11.17 25.88
CA ALA A 550 -0.87 -10.35 25.93
C ALA A 550 -1.92 -10.85 24.92
N VAL A 551 -3.19 -10.64 25.24
CA VAL A 551 -4.35 -10.94 24.38
C VAL A 551 -5.00 -9.64 23.91
N GLN A 552 -5.11 -8.64 24.78
CA GLN A 552 -5.71 -7.32 24.52
C GLN A 552 -4.66 -6.22 24.36
N GLY A 553 -5.00 -5.16 23.61
CA GLY A 553 -4.10 -4.05 23.25
C GLY A 553 -3.54 -3.23 24.41
N LEU A 554 -4.13 -3.32 25.59
CA LEU A 554 -3.83 -2.47 26.76
C LEU A 554 -2.40 -2.58 27.30
N LEU A 555 -1.70 -3.68 27.03
CA LEU A 555 -0.32 -3.94 27.48
C LEU A 555 0.72 -3.72 26.37
N GLY A 556 0.34 -3.01 25.30
CA GLY A 556 1.26 -2.62 24.24
C GLY A 556 1.92 -1.27 24.46
N LYS A 557 2.79 -0.91 23.50
CA LYS A 557 3.47 0.38 23.39
C LYS A 557 3.68 0.71 21.91
N PHE A 558 3.94 1.98 21.59
CA PHE A 558 4.43 2.31 20.25
C PHE A 558 5.89 1.88 20.08
N ALA A 559 6.20 1.31 18.93
CA ALA A 559 7.54 0.87 18.53
C ALA A 559 7.87 1.42 17.12
N PRO A 560 8.93 2.22 16.96
CA PRO A 560 9.80 2.75 18.02
C PRO A 560 9.11 3.85 18.85
N ALA A 561 9.61 4.09 20.06
CA ALA A 561 9.22 5.19 20.93
C ALA A 561 10.42 5.67 21.77
N LEU A 562 10.29 6.85 22.38
CA LEU A 562 11.25 7.46 23.31
C LEU A 562 10.79 7.16 24.75
N PRO A 563 11.22 6.04 25.36
CA PRO A 563 10.80 5.68 26.73
C PRO A 563 11.33 6.69 27.76
N LEU A 564 10.72 6.68 28.95
CA LEU A 564 11.04 7.57 30.07
C LEU A 564 11.89 6.87 31.13
N SER A 565 12.94 7.52 31.60
CA SER A 565 13.67 7.11 32.81
C SER A 565 12.86 7.39 34.09
N SER A 566 13.26 6.80 35.22
CA SER A 566 12.67 7.10 36.53
C SER A 566 12.77 8.59 36.87
N GLU A 567 13.92 9.20 36.59
CA GLU A 567 14.21 10.59 36.91
C GLU A 567 13.35 11.54 36.07
N GLU A 568 13.13 11.22 34.79
CA GLU A 568 12.19 11.95 33.93
C GLU A 568 10.76 11.86 34.49
N ILE A 569 10.28 10.68 34.88
CA ILE A 569 8.92 10.53 35.44
C ILE A 569 8.75 11.38 36.70
N GLU A 570 9.75 11.35 37.59
CA GLU A 570 9.74 12.14 38.82
C GLU A 570 9.72 13.65 38.56
N SER A 571 10.35 14.11 37.48
CA SER A 571 10.35 15.54 37.08
C SER A 571 8.95 16.09 36.74
N TYR A 572 7.99 15.23 36.37
CA TYR A 572 6.58 15.65 36.18
C TYR A 572 5.82 15.81 37.51
N GLY A 573 6.44 15.45 38.64
CA GLY A 573 5.84 15.44 39.97
C GLY A 573 5.21 14.11 40.37
N LEU A 574 5.61 13.00 39.73
CA LEU A 574 5.11 11.66 40.04
C LEU A 574 6.23 10.79 40.67
N PRO A 575 6.24 10.55 42.00
CA PRO A 575 7.27 9.73 42.64
C PRO A 575 7.31 8.31 42.05
N PHE A 576 8.46 7.85 41.56
CA PHE A 576 8.51 6.59 40.83
C PHE A 576 8.54 5.37 41.77
N ARG A 577 7.39 4.70 41.89
CA ARG A 577 7.21 3.50 42.72
C ARG A 577 7.20 2.24 41.86
N LYS A 578 8.39 1.74 41.51
CA LYS A 578 8.60 0.64 40.54
C LYS A 578 7.65 -0.55 40.73
N ASP A 579 7.69 -1.19 41.90
CA ASP A 579 6.89 -2.39 42.18
C ASP A 579 5.39 -2.10 42.14
N PHE A 580 4.98 -0.90 42.55
CA PHE A 580 3.58 -0.50 42.56
C PHE A 580 3.05 -0.19 41.16
N TYR A 581 3.87 0.43 40.29
CA TYR A 581 3.44 0.89 38.98
C TYR A 581 3.54 -0.15 37.85
N LEU A 582 4.43 -1.13 38.00
CA LEU A 582 4.67 -2.16 36.98
C LEU A 582 3.98 -3.50 37.28
N THR A 583 3.46 -3.70 38.50
CA THR A 583 2.75 -4.93 38.86
C THR A 583 1.27 -4.68 39.05
N PRO A 584 0.39 -5.64 38.67
CA PRO A 584 -1.04 -5.51 38.88
C PRO A 584 -1.40 -5.13 40.32
N TYR A 585 -2.11 -4.01 40.48
CA TYR A 585 -2.63 -3.59 41.77
C TYR A 585 -3.98 -4.27 42.04
N LEU A 586 -4.03 -5.19 43.01
CA LEU A 586 -5.21 -5.99 43.32
C LEU A 586 -5.60 -5.80 44.79
N CYS A 587 -6.78 -5.25 45.05
CA CYS A 587 -7.35 -5.08 46.39
C CYS A 587 -8.79 -5.62 46.46
N GLU A 588 -9.29 -5.86 47.67
CA GLU A 588 -10.59 -6.48 47.92
C GLU A 588 -11.77 -5.75 47.24
N ASP A 589 -11.81 -4.41 47.35
CA ASP A 589 -12.89 -3.59 46.77
C ASP A 589 -12.97 -3.73 45.25
N PHE A 590 -11.81 -3.74 44.59
CA PHE A 590 -11.72 -3.91 43.14
C PHE A 590 -12.19 -5.29 42.70
N LEU A 591 -11.82 -6.36 43.42
CA LEU A 591 -12.23 -7.71 43.08
C LEU A 591 -13.76 -7.87 43.13
N LYS A 592 -14.41 -7.26 44.14
CA LYS A 592 -15.87 -7.26 44.26
C LYS A 592 -16.55 -6.50 43.11
N GLU A 593 -15.99 -5.37 42.69
CA GLU A 593 -16.52 -4.58 41.55
C GLU A 593 -16.42 -5.36 40.23
N VAL A 594 -15.31 -6.07 39.98
CA VAL A 594 -15.10 -6.81 38.71
C VAL A 594 -15.84 -8.14 38.67
N PHE A 595 -15.80 -8.92 39.75
CA PHE A 595 -16.26 -10.32 39.72
C PHE A 595 -17.59 -10.55 40.45
N GLY A 596 -18.07 -9.60 41.26
CA GLY A 596 -19.31 -9.73 42.02
C GLY A 596 -19.37 -11.05 42.79
N ALA A 597 -20.38 -11.88 42.50
CA ALA A 597 -20.57 -13.19 43.14
C ALA A 597 -19.43 -14.20 42.87
N CYS A 598 -18.58 -13.99 41.87
CA CYS A 598 -17.45 -14.88 41.55
C CYS A 598 -16.16 -14.54 42.30
N THR A 599 -16.15 -13.50 43.13
CA THR A 599 -14.94 -12.97 43.81
C THR A 599 -14.19 -14.05 44.61
N GLU A 600 -14.88 -14.83 45.44
CA GLU A 600 -14.24 -15.86 46.27
C GLU A 600 -13.64 -17.00 45.45
N TYR A 601 -14.31 -17.41 44.36
CA TYR A 601 -13.77 -18.39 43.43
C TYR A 601 -12.47 -17.88 42.77
N VAL A 602 -12.45 -16.58 42.40
CA VAL A 602 -11.26 -15.97 41.81
C VAL A 602 -10.10 -15.90 42.81
N LYS A 603 -10.38 -15.50 44.05
CA LYS A 603 -9.41 -15.47 45.16
C LYS A 603 -8.76 -16.83 45.41
N GLN A 604 -9.56 -17.90 45.40
CA GLN A 604 -9.06 -19.24 45.66
C GLN A 604 -8.24 -19.79 44.47
N THR A 605 -8.64 -19.46 43.24
CA THR A 605 -8.14 -20.14 42.03
C THR A 605 -7.00 -19.39 41.33
N PHE A 606 -7.09 -18.06 41.18
CA PHE A 606 -6.25 -17.31 40.23
C PHE A 606 -5.26 -16.34 40.89
N ILE A 607 -5.51 -15.94 42.13
CA ILE A 607 -4.69 -14.94 42.84
C ILE A 607 -4.24 -15.48 44.21
N GLU A 608 -3.28 -14.79 44.84
CA GLU A 608 -2.74 -15.10 46.16
C GLU A 608 -2.37 -13.80 46.92
N LEU A 609 -2.35 -13.85 48.25
CA LEU A 609 -1.99 -12.71 49.10
C LEU A 609 -0.51 -12.33 48.93
N ARG A 610 -0.20 -11.02 48.96
CA ARG A 610 1.18 -10.56 49.03
C ARG A 610 1.73 -10.70 50.45
N ASN A 611 2.98 -11.16 50.59
CA ASN A 611 3.65 -11.38 51.87
C ASN A 611 4.07 -10.09 52.61
N THR A 612 3.44 -8.94 52.32
CA THR A 612 3.88 -7.61 52.76
C THR A 612 2.95 -6.96 53.81
N GLY A 613 2.10 -7.75 54.49
CA GLY A 613 1.34 -7.29 55.66
C GLY A 613 0.09 -6.44 55.38
N GLY A 614 -0.45 -6.46 54.15
CA GLY A 614 -1.70 -5.77 53.78
C GLY A 614 -2.66 -6.65 52.96
N GLU A 615 -3.90 -6.20 52.79
CA GLU A 615 -4.99 -6.87 52.02
C GLU A 615 -4.84 -6.70 50.49
N THR A 616 -3.63 -6.95 49.96
CA THR A 616 -3.35 -6.87 48.52
C THR A 616 -2.97 -8.22 47.96
N TYR A 617 -3.36 -8.47 46.72
CA TYR A 617 -3.17 -9.74 46.03
C TYR A 617 -2.16 -9.62 44.89
N LYS A 618 -1.67 -10.76 44.41
CA LYS A 618 -0.96 -10.92 43.14
C LYS A 618 -1.55 -12.09 42.36
N MET A 619 -1.37 -12.07 41.04
CA MET A 619 -1.71 -13.22 40.20
C MET A 619 -0.82 -14.41 40.58
N ARG A 620 -1.39 -15.63 40.57
CA ARG A 620 -0.60 -16.86 40.67
C ARG A 620 0.22 -17.05 39.39
N ALA A 621 1.37 -17.70 39.48
CA ALA A 621 2.30 -17.87 38.36
C ALA A 621 1.68 -18.62 37.16
N GLU A 622 0.69 -19.47 37.40
CA GLU A 622 -0.04 -20.21 36.38
C GLU A 622 -1.01 -19.32 35.58
N PHE A 623 -1.31 -18.10 36.04
CA PHE A 623 -2.31 -17.21 35.46
C PHE A 623 -1.84 -15.75 35.34
N ASP A 624 -0.55 -15.47 35.51
CA ASP A 624 0.03 -14.13 35.53
C ASP A 624 0.12 -13.44 34.15
N THR A 625 -0.31 -14.11 33.07
CA THR A 625 -0.40 -13.52 31.74
C THR A 625 -1.76 -13.78 31.11
N GLN A 626 -2.18 -12.89 30.21
CA GLN A 626 -3.46 -13.04 29.53
C GLN A 626 -3.50 -14.31 28.68
N LYS A 627 -2.38 -14.73 28.05
CA LYS A 627 -2.32 -16.00 27.32
C LYS A 627 -2.49 -17.24 28.20
N LYS A 628 -1.93 -17.25 29.41
CA LYS A 628 -2.15 -18.36 30.35
C LYS A 628 -3.62 -18.45 30.78
N VAL A 629 -4.25 -17.30 31.02
CA VAL A 629 -5.69 -17.23 31.30
C VAL A 629 -6.52 -17.70 30.08
N GLU A 630 -6.18 -17.24 28.87
CA GLU A 630 -6.83 -17.67 27.62
C GLU A 630 -6.79 -19.20 27.46
N ALA A 631 -5.62 -19.80 27.69
CA ALA A 631 -5.42 -21.24 27.61
C ALA A 631 -6.29 -22.00 28.63
N PHE A 632 -6.39 -21.52 29.87
CA PHE A 632 -7.25 -22.14 30.89
C PHE A 632 -8.75 -22.11 30.55
N PHE A 633 -9.18 -21.05 29.84
CA PHE A 633 -10.56 -20.87 29.41
C PHE A 633 -10.84 -21.39 27.99
N ALA A 634 -9.87 -22.05 27.34
CA ALA A 634 -10.08 -22.63 26.01
C ALA A 634 -11.27 -23.61 26.00
N GLY A 635 -12.18 -23.42 25.05
CA GLY A 635 -13.41 -24.23 24.93
C GLY A 635 -14.53 -23.89 25.93
N LYS A 636 -14.31 -23.00 26.90
CA LYS A 636 -15.33 -22.56 27.88
C LYS A 636 -16.03 -21.30 27.38
N THR A 637 -17.26 -21.44 26.89
CA THR A 637 -18.02 -20.36 26.24
C THR A 637 -19.22 -19.87 27.05
N ASP A 638 -19.47 -20.42 28.24
CA ASP A 638 -20.55 -19.98 29.10
C ASP A 638 -20.30 -18.55 29.64
N THR A 639 -21.38 -17.81 29.88
CA THR A 639 -21.32 -16.39 30.29
C THR A 639 -20.45 -16.16 31.52
N ARG A 640 -20.48 -17.07 32.49
CA ARG A 640 -19.70 -16.94 33.73
C ARG A 640 -18.20 -17.10 33.44
N SER A 641 -17.81 -18.10 32.68
CA SER A 641 -16.42 -18.29 32.25
C SER A 641 -15.89 -17.10 31.46
N VAL A 642 -16.70 -16.56 30.53
CA VAL A 642 -16.33 -15.36 29.76
C VAL A 642 -16.15 -14.16 30.66
N GLN A 643 -17.08 -13.90 31.58
CA GLN A 643 -16.98 -12.78 32.54
C GLN A 643 -15.72 -12.89 33.43
N ILE A 644 -15.42 -14.08 33.96
CA ILE A 644 -14.21 -14.29 34.76
C ILE A 644 -12.96 -14.07 33.92
N ARG A 645 -12.91 -14.60 32.69
CA ARG A 645 -11.78 -14.43 31.78
C ARG A 645 -11.50 -12.94 31.49
N GLU A 646 -12.50 -12.18 31.08
CA GLU A 646 -12.36 -10.74 30.80
C GLU A 646 -11.99 -9.95 32.07
N GLY A 647 -12.55 -10.32 33.22
CA GLY A 647 -12.17 -9.74 34.51
C GLY A 647 -10.70 -10.01 34.86
N LEU A 648 -10.20 -11.22 34.64
CA LEU A 648 -8.79 -11.58 34.84
C LEU A 648 -7.87 -10.82 33.88
N TYR A 649 -8.28 -10.62 32.62
CA TYR A 649 -7.54 -9.76 31.69
C TYR A 649 -7.43 -8.32 32.21
N THR A 650 -8.51 -7.80 32.80
CA THR A 650 -8.54 -6.48 33.42
C THR A 650 -7.62 -6.40 34.63
N LEU A 651 -7.56 -7.45 35.47
CA LEU A 651 -6.62 -7.52 36.59
C LEU A 651 -5.18 -7.42 36.10
N ILE A 652 -4.81 -8.25 35.13
CA ILE A 652 -3.43 -8.32 34.59
C ILE A 652 -3.03 -6.98 33.95
N ALA A 653 -3.97 -6.29 33.31
CA ALA A 653 -3.73 -4.99 32.70
C ALA A 653 -3.78 -3.80 33.69
N ASN A 654 -4.02 -4.04 34.98
CA ASN A 654 -4.15 -2.98 35.99
C ASN A 654 -2.80 -2.45 36.49
N VAL A 655 -2.03 -1.88 35.56
CA VAL A 655 -0.70 -1.28 35.76
C VAL A 655 -0.71 0.18 35.27
N LEU A 656 0.22 1.00 35.78
CA LEU A 656 0.36 2.40 35.38
C LEU A 656 1.41 2.58 34.28
N PHE A 657 2.46 1.75 34.31
CA PHE A 657 3.57 1.76 33.36
C PHE A 657 3.91 0.35 32.87
N ILE A 658 4.55 0.29 31.71
CA ILE A 658 5.09 -0.91 31.07
C ILE A 658 6.60 -0.69 30.91
N ALA A 659 7.42 -1.70 31.27
CA ALA A 659 8.87 -1.61 31.09
C ALA A 659 9.28 -1.71 29.62
N ASP A 660 10.30 -0.97 29.21
CA ASP A 660 10.87 -1.12 27.87
C ASP A 660 11.64 -2.45 27.74
N GLN A 661 11.52 -3.10 26.59
CA GLN A 661 12.13 -4.41 26.35
C GLN A 661 13.63 -4.30 26.06
N LYS A 662 14.07 -3.22 25.39
CA LYS A 662 15.47 -3.00 25.03
C LYS A 662 16.24 -2.29 26.16
N GLN A 663 15.56 -1.46 26.95
CA GLN A 663 16.11 -0.66 28.04
C GLN A 663 15.27 -0.88 29.32
N PRO A 664 15.46 -1.98 30.07
CA PRO A 664 14.59 -2.38 31.19
C PRO A 664 14.46 -1.38 32.36
N TYR A 665 15.32 -0.36 32.39
CA TYR A 665 15.30 0.74 33.37
C TYR A 665 14.47 1.95 32.91
N LYS A 666 13.87 1.87 31.71
CA LYS A 666 12.95 2.88 31.19
C LYS A 666 11.55 2.32 30.99
N TYR A 667 10.58 3.21 30.91
CA TYR A 667 9.17 2.89 31.04
C TYR A 667 8.31 3.66 30.03
N HIS A 668 7.18 3.06 29.71
CA HIS A 668 6.12 3.64 28.89
C HIS A 668 4.87 3.76 29.76
N PRO A 669 4.18 4.91 29.80
CA PRO A 669 2.87 4.96 30.44
C PRO A 669 1.93 3.98 29.73
N ARG A 670 1.09 3.27 30.49
CA ARG A 670 0.08 2.39 29.89
C ARG A 670 -1.00 3.26 29.23
N ILE A 671 -1.36 2.93 27.99
CA ILE A 671 -2.41 3.64 27.26
C ILE A 671 -3.72 3.58 28.06
N THR A 672 -4.45 4.69 28.08
CA THR A 672 -5.73 4.84 28.80
C THR A 672 -5.71 4.43 30.28
N ALA A 673 -4.54 4.49 30.95
CA ALA A 673 -4.42 4.12 32.36
C ALA A 673 -5.29 4.98 33.30
N GLN A 674 -5.78 6.14 32.87
CA GLN A 674 -6.73 6.97 33.60
C GLN A 674 -8.04 6.26 33.93
N TYR A 675 -8.44 5.27 33.11
CA TYR A 675 -9.61 4.43 33.35
C TYR A 675 -9.29 3.17 34.16
N ALA A 676 -8.02 2.93 34.49
CA ALA A 676 -7.59 1.80 35.30
C ALA A 676 -7.90 2.03 36.79
N TYR A 677 -8.03 0.92 37.53
CA TYR A 677 -8.27 0.97 38.97
C TYR A 677 -7.06 1.49 39.73
N ILE A 678 -5.84 1.15 39.29
CA ILE A 678 -4.60 1.67 39.89
C ILE A 678 -4.56 3.21 39.87
N TYR A 679 -5.08 3.86 38.82
CA TYR A 679 -5.13 5.32 38.75
C TYR A 679 -6.05 5.93 39.81
N ARG A 680 -7.12 5.24 40.22
CA ARG A 680 -8.03 5.72 41.29
C ARG A 680 -7.29 5.90 42.62
N THR A 681 -6.25 5.09 42.87
CA THR A 681 -5.44 5.12 44.10
C THR A 681 -4.48 6.30 44.19
N LEU A 682 -4.18 6.95 43.06
CA LEU A 682 -3.32 8.13 43.03
C LEU A 682 -4.01 9.32 43.70
N ASN A 683 -3.23 10.11 44.43
CA ASN A 683 -3.72 11.36 45.00
C ASN A 683 -3.96 12.42 43.91
N ARG A 684 -4.53 13.57 44.26
CA ARG A 684 -4.88 14.62 43.28
C ARG A 684 -3.67 15.15 42.51
N GLU A 685 -2.54 15.35 43.18
CA GLU A 685 -1.31 15.87 42.58
C GLU A 685 -0.67 14.84 41.65
N GLU A 686 -0.62 13.58 42.08
CA GLU A 686 -0.13 12.45 41.27
C GLU A 686 -0.97 12.23 40.01
N LYS A 687 -2.31 12.35 40.12
CA LYS A 687 -3.22 12.28 38.96
C LYS A 687 -2.92 13.39 37.94
N GLN A 688 -2.72 14.61 38.42
CA GLN A 688 -2.37 15.74 37.55
C GLN A 688 -0.99 15.56 36.91
N ALA A 689 0.00 15.09 37.67
CA ALA A 689 1.34 14.78 37.16
C ALA A 689 1.29 13.68 36.09
N PHE A 690 0.59 12.58 36.34
CA PHE A 690 0.42 11.50 35.39
C PHE A 690 -0.28 11.96 34.10
N ASN A 691 -1.33 12.76 34.20
CA ASN A 691 -2.04 13.24 32.99
C ASN A 691 -1.16 14.16 32.14
N ARG A 692 -0.40 15.09 32.75
CA ARG A 692 0.56 15.91 32.00
C ARG A 692 1.62 15.07 31.30
N LEU A 693 2.17 14.07 32.01
CA LEU A 693 3.14 13.12 31.46
C LEU A 693 2.53 12.32 30.31
N TYR A 694 1.32 11.81 30.49
CA TYR A 694 0.59 11.04 29.49
C TYR A 694 0.34 11.85 28.22
N ASP A 695 -0.14 13.08 28.37
CA ASP A 695 -0.45 13.97 27.25
C ASP A 695 0.82 14.31 26.46
N ASP A 696 1.90 14.69 27.15
CA ASP A 696 3.21 14.92 26.53
C ASP A 696 3.74 13.67 25.81
N TYR A 697 3.70 12.52 26.48
CA TYR A 697 4.21 11.27 25.94
C TYR A 697 3.48 10.86 24.65
N TYR A 698 2.15 10.92 24.62
CA TYR A 698 1.37 10.40 23.49
C TYR A 698 1.16 11.39 22.34
N TYR A 699 1.19 12.70 22.61
CA TYR A 699 0.82 13.72 21.62
C TYR A 699 1.95 14.69 21.22
N HIS A 700 3.05 14.76 21.97
CA HIS A 700 4.11 15.76 21.72
C HIS A 700 5.51 15.15 21.59
N ARG A 701 5.95 14.35 22.58
CA ARG A 701 7.33 13.85 22.72
C ARG A 701 7.91 13.21 21.47
N HIS A 702 7.08 12.54 20.67
CA HIS A 702 7.53 11.69 19.57
C HIS A 702 7.40 12.31 18.18
N ASN A 703 6.82 13.49 18.02
CA ASN A 703 6.45 14.01 16.69
C ASN A 703 7.66 14.11 15.75
N GLU A 704 8.76 14.75 16.17
CA GLU A 704 9.97 14.85 15.35
C GLU A 704 10.65 13.48 15.16
N PHE A 705 10.71 12.68 16.22
CA PHE A 705 11.32 11.36 16.15
C PHE A 705 10.62 10.45 15.13
N TRP A 706 9.28 10.40 15.15
CA TRP A 706 8.50 9.60 14.20
C TRP A 706 8.54 10.18 12.79
N TYR A 707 8.63 11.51 12.64
CA TYR A 707 8.90 12.14 11.35
C TYR A 707 10.21 11.61 10.75
N GLU A 708 11.31 11.63 11.50
CA GLU A 708 12.61 11.11 11.06
C GLU A 708 12.54 9.61 10.73
N GLN A 709 11.86 8.81 11.56
CA GLN A 709 11.71 7.38 11.31
C GLN A 709 11.03 7.10 9.97
N ALA A 710 9.96 7.82 9.65
CA ALA A 710 9.26 7.67 8.38
C ALA A 710 10.09 8.19 7.20
N MET A 711 10.78 9.32 7.36
CA MET A 711 11.63 9.90 6.30
C MET A 711 12.86 9.05 5.96
N LYS A 712 13.32 8.20 6.87
CA LYS A 712 14.35 7.19 6.53
C LYS A 712 13.82 6.11 5.58
N LYS A 713 12.54 5.75 5.71
CA LYS A 713 11.91 4.58 5.06
C LYS A 713 11.14 4.98 3.80
N LEU A 714 10.06 5.75 3.98
CA LEU A 714 9.06 6.01 2.96
C LEU A 714 9.62 6.57 1.64
N PRO A 715 10.59 7.52 1.61
CA PRO A 715 11.06 8.07 0.34
C PRO A 715 11.66 7.00 -0.58
N GLN A 716 12.37 6.03 -0.03
CA GLN A 716 13.01 4.95 -0.81
C GLN A 716 11.97 3.96 -1.31
N LEU A 717 10.98 3.65 -0.46
CA LEU A 717 9.92 2.69 -0.75
C LEU A 717 8.94 3.22 -1.80
N THR A 718 8.40 4.43 -1.61
CA THR A 718 7.40 5.02 -2.51
C THR A 718 7.97 5.32 -3.89
N GLN A 719 9.27 5.57 -3.99
CA GLN A 719 9.97 5.82 -5.25
C GLN A 719 10.58 4.55 -5.89
N SER A 720 10.45 3.39 -5.25
CA SER A 720 10.97 2.11 -5.78
C SER A 720 10.18 1.60 -7.00
N THR A 721 8.98 2.14 -7.22
CA THR A 721 8.11 1.84 -8.36
C THR A 721 7.44 3.13 -8.86
N ARG A 722 6.78 3.06 -10.01
CA ARG A 722 5.98 4.18 -10.55
C ARG A 722 4.50 4.08 -10.16
N MET A 723 4.09 3.16 -9.28
CA MET A 723 2.68 3.06 -8.92
C MET A 723 2.21 4.30 -8.13
N LEU A 724 0.94 4.68 -8.28
CA LEU A 724 0.34 5.76 -7.49
C LEU A 724 0.15 5.33 -6.03
N VAL A 725 0.76 6.06 -5.11
CA VAL A 725 0.77 5.74 -3.68
C VAL A 725 -0.42 6.37 -2.95
N CYS A 726 -1.22 5.54 -2.30
CA CYS A 726 -2.29 5.97 -1.41
C CYS A 726 -2.00 5.42 -0.01
N GLY A 727 -1.87 6.26 1.00
CA GLY A 727 -1.71 5.85 2.38
C GLY A 727 -3.07 5.74 3.05
N GLU A 728 -3.32 4.68 3.80
CA GLU A 728 -4.39 4.70 4.79
C GLU A 728 -3.84 5.25 6.10
N ASP A 729 -4.26 6.47 6.41
CA ASP A 729 -3.86 7.29 7.54
C ASP A 729 -5.05 7.55 8.46
N LEU A 730 -5.72 6.50 8.95
CA LEU A 730 -6.82 6.60 9.91
C LEU A 730 -6.36 6.26 11.33
N GLY A 731 -7.21 6.57 12.32
CA GLY A 731 -6.97 6.26 13.74
C GLY A 731 -6.23 7.35 14.50
N MET A 732 -5.37 6.96 15.45
CA MET A 732 -4.57 7.90 16.26
C MET A 732 -3.35 8.40 15.47
N ILE A 733 -3.56 9.49 14.72
CA ILE A 733 -2.58 10.04 13.77
C ILE A 733 -1.69 11.08 14.48
N PRO A 734 -0.37 10.87 14.58
CA PRO A 734 0.54 11.91 15.06
C PRO A 734 0.67 13.04 14.03
N GLU A 735 0.93 14.26 14.52
CA GLU A 735 1.04 15.47 13.69
C GLU A 735 2.03 15.30 12.52
N SER A 736 3.13 14.57 12.78
CA SER A 736 4.18 14.25 11.82
C SER A 736 3.69 13.54 10.54
N VAL A 737 2.59 12.78 10.60
CA VAL A 737 2.09 11.99 9.46
C VAL A 737 1.69 12.90 8.31
N SER A 738 0.92 13.94 8.62
CA SER A 738 0.44 14.89 7.61
C SER A 738 1.61 15.58 6.89
N GLY A 739 2.64 15.98 7.64
CA GLY A 739 3.87 16.58 7.11
C GLY A 739 4.63 15.64 6.17
N VAL A 740 4.86 14.39 6.57
CA VAL A 740 5.56 13.39 5.73
C VAL A 740 4.76 13.05 4.49
N MET A 741 3.45 12.80 4.61
CA MET A 741 2.60 12.47 3.47
C MET A 741 2.56 13.62 2.45
N ASN A 742 2.44 14.86 2.93
CA ASN A 742 2.53 16.04 2.08
C ASN A 742 3.91 16.18 1.43
N ASN A 743 5.01 16.04 2.17
CA ASN A 743 6.37 16.16 1.61
C ASN A 743 6.67 15.10 0.55
N LEU A 744 6.06 13.92 0.66
CA LEU A 744 6.23 12.80 -0.28
C LEU A 744 5.11 12.70 -1.32
N HIS A 745 4.15 13.63 -1.31
CA HIS A 745 2.96 13.64 -2.16
C HIS A 745 2.16 12.32 -2.15
N ILE A 746 2.10 11.65 -1.00
CA ILE A 746 1.29 10.44 -0.80
C ILE A 746 -0.18 10.86 -0.67
N LEU A 747 -1.08 10.16 -1.36
CA LEU A 747 -2.51 10.46 -1.27
C LEU A 747 -3.05 10.01 0.09
N SER A 748 -3.64 10.96 0.81
CA SER A 748 -4.39 10.75 2.06
C SER A 748 -5.68 9.96 1.84
N LEU A 749 -6.14 9.17 2.82
CA LEU A 749 -7.48 8.58 2.81
C LEU A 749 -8.45 9.46 3.62
N GLU A 750 -9.54 9.87 2.98
CA GLU A 750 -10.55 10.75 3.58
C GLU A 750 -11.89 10.03 3.69
N ILE A 751 -12.32 9.77 4.93
CA ILE A 751 -13.61 9.15 5.25
C ILE A 751 -14.48 10.16 6.00
N GLN A 752 -15.72 10.35 5.55
CA GLN A 752 -16.58 11.40 6.13
C GLN A 752 -16.90 11.18 7.61
N ARG A 753 -16.97 9.92 8.02
CA ARG A 753 -17.29 9.48 9.38
C ARG A 753 -16.08 9.33 10.29
N MET A 754 -14.88 9.61 9.80
CA MET A 754 -13.66 9.62 10.60
C MET A 754 -12.95 10.95 10.40
N SER A 755 -13.42 11.98 11.13
CA SER A 755 -12.75 13.27 11.07
C SER A 755 -11.34 13.17 11.66
N LYS A 756 -10.39 13.77 10.96
CA LYS A 756 -9.02 13.98 11.46
C LYS A 756 -8.95 15.18 12.41
N ASP A 757 -10.02 15.96 12.49
CA ASP A 757 -10.19 17.06 13.44
C ASP A 757 -11.11 16.59 14.57
N SER A 758 -10.55 16.44 15.77
CA SER A 758 -11.27 15.98 16.96
C SER A 758 -12.43 16.90 17.37
N HIS A 759 -12.51 18.13 16.83
CA HIS A 759 -13.63 19.04 17.09
C HIS A 759 -14.85 18.77 16.21
N ASN A 760 -14.74 17.93 15.17
CA ASN A 760 -15.83 17.61 14.25
C ASN A 760 -16.17 16.12 14.30
N GLU A 761 -17.45 15.80 14.52
CA GLU A 761 -17.92 14.40 14.42
C GLU A 761 -17.85 13.88 12.97
N PHE A 762 -18.18 14.74 11.99
CA PHE A 762 -18.12 14.42 10.58
C PHE A 762 -17.25 15.40 9.81
N ASN A 763 -16.49 14.85 8.87
CA ASN A 763 -15.72 15.62 7.92
C ASN A 763 -16.62 16.32 6.89
N SER A 764 -16.15 17.45 6.38
CA SER A 764 -16.77 18.13 5.24
C SER A 764 -16.05 17.72 3.96
N VAL A 765 -16.75 17.01 3.06
CA VAL A 765 -16.18 16.53 1.78
C VAL A 765 -15.62 17.64 0.89
N ASN A 766 -16.13 18.87 1.05
CA ASN A 766 -15.64 20.05 0.33
C ASN A 766 -14.30 20.57 0.86
N LYS A 767 -13.86 20.14 2.05
CA LYS A 767 -12.57 20.53 2.64
C LYS A 767 -11.46 19.50 2.40
N TYR A 768 -11.76 18.38 1.74
CA TYR A 768 -10.75 17.37 1.47
C TYR A 768 -9.61 17.93 0.62
N PRO A 769 -8.35 17.60 0.93
CA PRO A 769 -7.22 18.04 0.12
C PRO A 769 -7.26 17.37 -1.26
N TYR A 770 -6.79 18.05 -2.30
CA TYR A 770 -6.74 17.46 -3.64
C TYR A 770 -5.93 16.15 -3.67
N ARG A 771 -4.80 16.07 -2.96
CA ARG A 771 -3.98 14.85 -2.81
C ARG A 771 -4.62 13.84 -1.85
N SER A 772 -5.82 13.39 -2.18
CA SER A 772 -6.51 12.37 -1.40
C SER A 772 -7.34 11.41 -2.25
N VAL A 773 -7.66 10.29 -1.64
CA VAL A 773 -8.72 9.36 -2.01
C VAL A 773 -9.85 9.57 -1.01
N CYS A 774 -11.03 10.00 -1.44
CA CYS A 774 -12.21 9.98 -0.57
C CYS A 774 -13.04 8.72 -0.77
N ALA A 775 -13.63 8.23 0.31
CA ALA A 775 -14.60 7.14 0.30
C ALA A 775 -15.67 7.35 1.38
N ILE A 776 -16.83 6.71 1.21
CA ILE A 776 -17.90 6.70 2.22
C ILE A 776 -17.57 5.71 3.34
N SER A 777 -17.10 4.53 2.95
CA SER A 777 -16.75 3.41 3.82
C SER A 777 -15.56 2.66 3.24
N THR A 778 -14.76 2.04 4.11
CA THR A 778 -13.80 0.99 3.72
C THR A 778 -14.42 -0.40 3.93
N HIS A 779 -13.66 -1.45 3.64
CA HIS A 779 -14.10 -2.84 3.88
C HIS A 779 -14.20 -3.19 5.38
N ASP A 780 -13.54 -2.43 6.25
CA ASP A 780 -13.58 -2.57 7.72
C ASP A 780 -14.78 -1.87 8.37
N MET A 781 -15.53 -1.11 7.58
CA MET A 781 -16.64 -0.30 8.06
C MET A 781 -17.98 -0.90 7.63
N SER A 782 -19.04 -0.50 8.33
CA SER A 782 -20.39 -0.66 7.82
C SER A 782 -20.56 0.08 6.49
N THR A 783 -21.38 -0.48 5.59
CA THR A 783 -21.78 0.20 4.34
C THR A 783 -22.57 1.47 4.66
N LEU A 784 -22.79 2.34 3.67
CA LEU A 784 -23.60 3.54 3.89
C LEU A 784 -24.96 3.23 4.55
N ARG A 785 -25.64 2.18 4.07
CA ARG A 785 -26.93 1.74 4.60
C ARG A 785 -26.79 1.10 5.97
N GLY A 786 -25.76 0.27 6.16
CA GLY A 786 -25.49 -0.35 7.46
C GLY A 786 -25.28 0.68 8.55
N TRP A 787 -24.42 1.66 8.28
CA TRP A 787 -24.14 2.74 9.23
C TRP A 787 -25.38 3.56 9.59
N TRP A 788 -26.22 3.85 8.61
CA TRP A 788 -27.45 4.61 8.84
C TRP A 788 -28.34 3.99 9.92
N GLU A 789 -28.33 2.65 10.00
CA GLU A 789 -29.14 1.86 10.91
C GLU A 789 -28.43 1.53 12.25
N GLU A 790 -27.12 1.77 12.35
CA GLU A 790 -26.31 1.42 13.53
C GLU A 790 -26.58 2.34 14.73
N ASP A 791 -26.60 3.66 14.51
CA ASP A 791 -26.81 4.66 15.57
C ASP A 791 -27.79 5.74 15.11
N LYS A 792 -29.01 5.71 15.66
CA LYS A 792 -30.08 6.64 15.31
C LYS A 792 -29.77 8.08 15.71
N GLU A 793 -29.09 8.31 16.82
CA GLU A 793 -28.78 9.66 17.29
C GLU A 793 -27.70 10.29 16.41
N GLN A 794 -26.66 9.54 16.10
CA GLN A 794 -25.62 9.96 15.17
C GLN A 794 -26.19 10.21 13.75
N THR A 795 -27.03 9.30 13.24
CA THR A 795 -27.72 9.46 11.96
C THR A 795 -28.61 10.70 11.94
N GLN A 796 -29.35 10.96 13.03
CA GLN A 796 -30.19 12.16 13.14
C GLN A 796 -29.36 13.45 13.07
N ARG A 797 -28.23 13.50 13.78
CA ARG A 797 -27.31 14.65 13.71
C ARG A 797 -26.77 14.82 12.30
N TYR A 798 -26.33 13.74 11.63
CA TYR A 798 -25.86 13.79 10.25
C TYR A 798 -26.93 14.31 9.27
N TYR A 799 -28.17 13.80 9.39
CA TYR A 799 -29.30 14.19 8.55
C TYR A 799 -29.61 15.69 8.67
N ASN A 800 -29.58 16.25 9.89
CA ASN A 800 -29.88 17.66 10.08
C ASN A 800 -28.70 18.59 9.76
N THR A 801 -27.46 18.16 10.01
CA THR A 801 -26.29 19.05 9.89
C THR A 801 -25.61 18.94 8.54
N LEU A 802 -25.29 17.74 8.07
CA LEU A 802 -24.53 17.51 6.84
C LEU A 802 -25.46 17.54 5.61
N LEU A 803 -26.61 16.88 5.69
CA LEU A 803 -27.62 16.90 4.62
C LEU A 803 -28.55 18.13 4.70
N LYS A 804 -28.47 18.92 5.79
CA LYS A 804 -29.27 20.13 6.00
C LYS A 804 -30.78 19.88 5.85
N ARG A 805 -31.25 18.70 6.22
CA ARG A 805 -32.66 18.32 6.17
C ARG A 805 -33.35 18.63 7.50
N ASN A 806 -34.59 19.09 7.45
CA ASN A 806 -35.40 19.31 8.65
C ASN A 806 -36.16 18.03 9.05
N GLY A 807 -36.49 17.91 10.34
CA GLY A 807 -37.28 16.79 10.86
C GLY A 807 -36.47 15.54 11.19
N THR A 808 -37.17 14.43 11.40
CA THR A 808 -36.59 13.14 11.82
C THR A 808 -35.98 12.41 10.63
N ALA A 809 -34.77 11.89 10.81
CA ALA A 809 -34.13 11.02 9.82
C ALA A 809 -34.96 9.73 9.64
N PRO A 810 -35.15 9.25 8.40
CA PRO A 810 -35.82 7.97 8.18
C PRO A 810 -35.05 6.82 8.83
N LEU A 811 -35.75 5.74 9.19
CA LEU A 811 -35.15 4.58 9.86
C LEU A 811 -34.08 3.89 9.01
N SER A 812 -34.27 3.85 7.69
CA SER A 812 -33.32 3.30 6.72
C SER A 812 -32.97 4.35 5.67
N ALA A 813 -31.75 4.28 5.14
CA ALA A 813 -31.33 5.17 4.07
C ALA A 813 -32.12 4.88 2.77
N THR A 814 -32.90 5.86 2.32
CA THR A 814 -33.63 5.76 1.04
C THR A 814 -32.65 5.94 -0.13
N PRO A 815 -33.00 5.46 -1.35
CA PRO A 815 -32.16 5.68 -2.53
C PRO A 815 -31.85 7.14 -2.80
N GLU A 816 -32.76 8.06 -2.46
CA GLU A 816 -32.57 9.51 -2.61
C GLU A 816 -31.51 10.04 -1.64
N ILE A 817 -31.54 9.61 -0.38
CA ILE A 817 -30.53 9.97 0.63
C ILE A 817 -29.17 9.40 0.22
N CYS A 818 -29.12 8.13 -0.17
CA CYS A 818 -27.91 7.50 -0.68
C CYS A 818 -27.35 8.26 -1.87
N LYS A 819 -28.20 8.63 -2.84
CA LYS A 819 -27.81 9.41 -4.02
C LYS A 819 -27.25 10.78 -3.63
N GLU A 820 -27.85 11.47 -2.66
CA GLU A 820 -27.37 12.78 -2.17
C GLU A 820 -25.96 12.68 -1.56
N ILE A 821 -25.73 11.64 -0.75
CA ILE A 821 -24.42 11.38 -0.13
C ILE A 821 -23.38 11.01 -1.20
N VAL A 822 -23.72 10.15 -2.15
CA VAL A 822 -22.86 9.80 -3.29
C VAL A 822 -22.52 11.04 -4.12
N ILE A 823 -23.50 11.91 -4.42
CA ILE A 823 -23.27 13.18 -5.12
C ILE A 823 -22.28 14.06 -4.36
N SER A 824 -22.45 14.18 -3.03
CA SER A 824 -21.57 14.97 -2.19
C SER A 824 -20.11 14.51 -2.30
N HIS A 825 -19.87 13.19 -2.22
CA HIS A 825 -18.54 12.60 -2.35
C HIS A 825 -17.95 12.78 -3.77
N LEU A 826 -18.77 12.61 -4.82
CA LEU A 826 -18.33 12.86 -6.19
C LEU A 826 -17.94 14.32 -6.42
N HIS A 827 -18.56 15.28 -5.73
CA HIS A 827 -18.21 16.70 -5.82
C HIS A 827 -17.04 17.12 -4.93
N SER A 828 -16.46 16.22 -4.12
CA SER A 828 -15.28 16.51 -3.31
C SER A 828 -14.10 17.00 -4.16
N HIS A 829 -13.12 17.63 -3.49
CA HIS A 829 -11.88 18.07 -4.12
C HIS A 829 -10.86 16.94 -4.31
N SER A 830 -11.06 15.75 -3.73
CA SER A 830 -10.12 14.62 -3.80
C SER A 830 -9.80 14.20 -5.24
N LEU A 831 -8.53 13.88 -5.51
CA LEU A 831 -8.04 13.36 -6.79
C LEU A 831 -8.81 12.10 -7.18
N LEU A 832 -9.06 11.19 -6.23
CA LEU A 832 -9.91 10.02 -6.42
C LEU A 832 -11.11 10.02 -5.46
N CYS A 833 -12.27 9.64 -5.98
CA CYS A 833 -13.44 9.25 -5.18
C CYS A 833 -13.70 7.77 -5.43
N ILE A 834 -13.40 6.90 -4.46
CA ILE A 834 -13.58 5.44 -4.63
C ILE A 834 -14.67 4.99 -3.67
N LEU A 835 -15.80 4.53 -4.22
CA LEU A 835 -16.95 4.06 -3.43
C LEU A 835 -17.01 2.54 -3.45
N SER A 836 -17.56 1.92 -2.40
CA SER A 836 -17.79 0.47 -2.44
C SER A 836 -18.86 0.14 -3.49
N LEU A 837 -18.89 -1.10 -3.99
CA LEU A 837 -19.99 -1.52 -4.87
C LEU A 837 -21.35 -1.34 -4.17
N GLN A 838 -21.42 -1.62 -2.87
CA GLN A 838 -22.63 -1.50 -2.08
C GLN A 838 -23.14 -0.06 -2.06
N ASP A 839 -22.25 0.92 -1.95
CA ASP A 839 -22.62 2.34 -2.02
C ASP A 839 -23.13 2.72 -3.42
N TRP A 840 -22.52 2.21 -4.49
CA TRP A 840 -23.03 2.42 -5.85
C TRP A 840 -24.41 1.81 -6.07
N LEU A 841 -24.66 0.60 -5.54
CA LEU A 841 -25.97 -0.06 -5.65
C LEU A 841 -27.03 0.61 -4.76
N SER A 842 -26.62 1.24 -3.66
CA SER A 842 -27.54 1.84 -2.68
C SER A 842 -28.46 2.92 -3.24
N ILE A 843 -28.11 3.52 -4.38
CA ILE A 843 -28.90 4.55 -5.06
C ILE A 843 -30.04 3.98 -5.91
N ASP A 844 -30.18 2.66 -6.03
CA ASP A 844 -31.24 1.99 -6.79
C ASP A 844 -32.01 1.03 -5.89
N GLU A 845 -33.30 1.30 -5.70
CA GLU A 845 -34.17 0.52 -4.81
C GLU A 845 -34.26 -0.95 -5.20
N ASN A 846 -34.24 -1.25 -6.51
CA ASN A 846 -34.51 -2.59 -7.03
C ASN A 846 -33.25 -3.44 -7.11
N LEU A 847 -32.07 -2.81 -7.20
CA LEU A 847 -30.80 -3.50 -7.38
C LEU A 847 -29.94 -3.58 -6.12
N ARG A 848 -30.18 -2.76 -5.10
CA ARG A 848 -29.50 -2.89 -3.80
C ARG A 848 -29.83 -4.22 -3.11
N ASN A 849 -28.97 -4.68 -2.21
CA ASN A 849 -29.25 -5.93 -1.48
C ASN A 849 -30.48 -5.70 -0.56
N PRO A 850 -31.50 -6.57 -0.56
CA PRO A 850 -32.63 -6.42 0.36
C PRO A 850 -32.19 -6.46 1.84
N SER A 851 -31.13 -7.21 2.18
CA SER A 851 -30.58 -7.31 3.52
C SER A 851 -29.34 -6.44 3.69
N VAL A 852 -29.45 -5.40 4.52
CA VAL A 852 -28.34 -4.46 4.81
C VAL A 852 -27.16 -5.18 5.48
N ASN A 853 -27.44 -6.09 6.42
CA ASN A 853 -26.41 -6.82 7.14
C ASN A 853 -25.56 -7.73 6.24
N GLU A 854 -26.13 -8.21 5.13
CA GLU A 854 -25.41 -9.04 4.16
C GLU A 854 -24.47 -8.23 3.27
N GLU A 855 -24.56 -6.90 3.29
CA GLU A 855 -23.66 -6.03 2.54
C GLU A 855 -22.28 -5.88 3.20
N ARG A 856 -22.16 -6.21 4.50
CA ARG A 856 -20.94 -5.98 5.29
C ARG A 856 -19.85 -6.99 4.92
N ILE A 857 -18.64 -6.46 4.67
CA ILE A 857 -17.47 -7.27 4.29
C ILE A 857 -16.74 -7.78 5.53
N ASN A 858 -16.51 -6.90 6.51
CA ASN A 858 -15.77 -7.21 7.73
C ASN A 858 -16.35 -6.54 8.98
N ILE A 859 -16.06 -7.14 10.14
CA ILE A 859 -16.26 -6.56 11.47
C ILE A 859 -14.91 -6.61 12.21
N PRO A 860 -14.14 -5.52 12.26
CA PRO A 860 -12.78 -5.49 12.84
C PRO A 860 -12.70 -5.93 14.30
N ALA A 861 -13.75 -5.67 15.08
CA ALA A 861 -13.84 -6.11 16.47
C ALA A 861 -13.86 -7.65 16.63
N ASN A 862 -14.13 -8.40 15.56
CA ASN A 862 -14.03 -9.86 15.55
C ASN A 862 -12.74 -10.29 14.82
N PRO A 863 -11.67 -10.67 15.53
CA PRO A 863 -10.40 -11.08 14.91
C PRO A 863 -10.50 -12.41 14.12
N ARG A 864 -11.62 -13.13 14.25
CA ARG A 864 -11.94 -14.34 13.48
C ARG A 864 -13.22 -14.14 12.65
N HIS A 865 -13.35 -12.99 12.01
CA HIS A 865 -14.46 -12.73 11.10
C HIS A 865 -14.33 -13.58 9.82
N TYR A 866 -15.45 -14.13 9.33
CA TYR A 866 -15.47 -14.93 8.10
C TYR A 866 -15.69 -14.02 6.89
N TRP A 867 -14.66 -13.83 6.07
CA TRP A 867 -14.64 -12.97 4.88
C TRP A 867 -15.36 -13.61 3.68
N ARG A 868 -16.69 -13.68 3.76
CA ARG A 868 -17.53 -14.40 2.77
C ARG A 868 -18.53 -13.55 2.02
N TYR A 869 -18.42 -12.22 2.11
CA TYR A 869 -19.29 -11.30 1.35
C TYR A 869 -19.18 -11.62 -0.14
N ARG A 870 -20.34 -11.75 -0.79
CA ARG A 870 -20.47 -12.04 -2.20
C ARG A 870 -21.53 -11.13 -2.80
N MET A 871 -21.27 -10.62 -4.01
CA MET A 871 -22.27 -9.86 -4.76
C MET A 871 -23.53 -10.69 -4.94
N HIS A 872 -24.70 -10.13 -4.62
CA HIS A 872 -25.99 -10.77 -4.85
C HIS A 872 -26.34 -10.79 -6.35
N LEU A 873 -25.83 -9.82 -7.12
CA LEU A 873 -25.93 -9.74 -8.57
C LEU A 873 -24.74 -10.42 -9.26
N THR A 874 -24.99 -11.06 -10.40
CA THR A 874 -23.91 -11.44 -11.32
C THR A 874 -23.36 -10.21 -12.03
N LEU A 875 -22.08 -10.23 -12.42
CA LEU A 875 -21.45 -9.19 -13.23
C LEU A 875 -22.19 -8.98 -14.56
N GLU A 876 -22.73 -10.04 -15.16
CA GLU A 876 -23.57 -9.92 -16.35
C GLU A 876 -24.87 -9.14 -16.07
N GLN A 877 -25.52 -9.36 -14.93
CA GLN A 877 -26.71 -8.58 -14.54
C GLN A 877 -26.33 -7.12 -14.27
N LEU A 878 -25.19 -6.87 -13.62
CA LEU A 878 -24.71 -5.53 -13.33
C LEU A 878 -24.38 -4.74 -14.61
N ILE A 879 -23.72 -5.36 -15.58
CA ILE A 879 -23.43 -4.76 -16.89
C ILE A 879 -24.72 -4.41 -17.65
N ASN A 880 -25.74 -5.27 -17.55
CA ASN A 880 -27.03 -5.06 -18.23
C ASN A 880 -28.03 -4.20 -17.43
N ALA A 881 -27.62 -3.62 -16.29
CA ALA A 881 -28.46 -2.75 -15.48
C ALA A 881 -28.51 -1.31 -16.03
N ASP A 882 -29.08 -1.13 -17.23
CA ASP A 882 -28.99 0.12 -18.01
C ASP A 882 -29.39 1.39 -17.24
N ASN A 883 -30.47 1.33 -16.44
CA ASN A 883 -30.96 2.48 -15.66
C ASN A 883 -29.95 2.94 -14.60
N LEU A 884 -29.44 1.99 -13.79
CA LEU A 884 -28.39 2.28 -12.81
C LEU A 884 -27.12 2.79 -13.50
N ASN A 885 -26.71 2.13 -14.59
CA ASN A 885 -25.47 2.47 -15.30
C ASN A 885 -25.54 3.88 -15.90
N GLU A 886 -26.69 4.28 -16.47
CA GLU A 886 -26.91 5.63 -16.97
C GLU A 886 -26.95 6.67 -15.84
N LYS A 887 -27.59 6.33 -14.71
CA LYS A 887 -27.59 7.17 -13.51
C LYS A 887 -26.16 7.42 -13.02
N ILE A 888 -25.35 6.38 -12.87
CA ILE A 888 -23.94 6.49 -12.45
C ILE A 888 -23.15 7.35 -13.45
N ARG A 889 -23.23 7.07 -14.76
CA ARG A 889 -22.55 7.87 -15.80
C ARG A 889 -22.91 9.35 -15.70
N THR A 890 -24.19 9.65 -15.52
CA THR A 890 -24.69 11.03 -15.41
C THR A 890 -24.11 11.73 -14.18
N LEU A 891 -24.13 11.08 -13.01
CA LEU A 891 -23.58 11.65 -11.78
C LEU A 891 -22.08 11.92 -11.89
N ILE A 892 -21.33 10.99 -12.48
CA ILE A 892 -19.88 11.12 -12.70
C ILE A 892 -19.57 12.28 -13.65
N LYS A 893 -20.31 12.37 -14.77
CA LYS A 893 -20.16 13.46 -15.73
C LYS A 893 -20.48 14.83 -15.11
N GLN A 894 -21.55 14.93 -14.32
CA GLN A 894 -21.95 16.16 -13.65
C GLN A 894 -20.90 16.64 -12.63
N ALA A 895 -20.22 15.72 -11.95
CA ALA A 895 -19.16 16.02 -11.00
C ALA A 895 -17.79 16.35 -11.66
N GLY A 896 -17.68 16.19 -12.98
CA GLY A 896 -16.44 16.40 -13.73
C GLY A 896 -15.35 15.37 -13.40
N ARG A 897 -15.71 14.08 -13.32
CA ARG A 897 -14.81 12.95 -13.04
C ARG A 897 -14.77 11.91 -14.17
#